data_AF-A0A5M3YSV9-F1
#
_entry.id   AF-A0A5M3YSV9-F1
#
_cell.length_a   1.000
_cell.length_b   1.000
_cell.length_c   1.000
_cell.angle_alpha   90.00
_cell.angle_beta   90.00
_cell.angle_gamma   90.00
#
_symmetry.space_group_name_H-M   'P 1'
#
loop_
_entity.id
_entity.type
_entity.pdbx_description
1 polymer ?
#
loop_
_entity_poly.entity_id
_entity_poly.type
_entity_poly.pdbx_seq_one_letter_code
_entity_poly.pdbx_strand_id
1 'polypeptide(L)'
;MTTKEAIADTALEAQEEDDAGPPDGGFRAWLVVVGGFLAYFVTFGMLNSFGTFQEYYGEKLLPGRSTSEVSWIGSLQLFLLFIGGLFFGPVFDAKGSKVLFIPGTLLLSLSQMMVSLCKEYYQFILAQSLLFGIAVAMLFYPTISAISHWFHHRRGLAMGIVLTGSSLGGIAWPLILERLFAVVGFPWGLRIVGFISFTLLAPACFMVVPRLPPRKSGGLSKADLSDGLKDRRYWLTVVGMLFVIWGMFIPFYYIPLFAMDHGVTSSFANSLISILNAGSFVGRIVSGALADKLGRYNVAIACSLLSGILVLILHRVHTKGACVAFALLYGFTSGGLISLQSACVAQITKNMRIIGVMIGVMMAVCSVGALTGNPIGGALTSMKVGGVSAWVDFGGVLLLAGTLVLLAARLAIDPRLKKKSPELDIILCMQINMRFLGIAAVAIFTTVVSAYPKSTTLYNCVSNVFGPSAPQRIVTPNDTTYLDSRLGETIQFDELPVLLAYAQESKEIAPLIRCAKKAGIRAVARAGGHSFEAYSALNGTFVIDIAHLNYVNVSDDRQTAVVGAGIRLGALYTALSEHGTSFIGGICPTVGLAGFIGSGGFNMQQRSQGLAVEHVLAAKVVLADGRTVVASPDTNPDLFFAIRGGGGGTYGIVVEFTLSLTSIPRSAMLMLSWNDTASRFPAAKQYLDWAPKQIPEFMSQINVYRDKVQVLGWYYGGTKDELHSLVNASGLLDIGKPAVVIAGGCNTDNARAFGYTTMECLPDGKVDVSILNVVPDPFSKVGNNTQFKWNEVPKSASMSVADPWQRFHRMSKSFFVLKDNPLTDQTLQTLLDRIASLDAKSQVWGEWHAWNISTPSKGSGNAFAWREKAYAHLEFQIHGAPDDEERQSTYENWLEDLESYLRPTVGGASYSGYLDADISTDPLTSYYGDNVCKLVSVKRKRHKMESPYAPAWNEFLKEVGGEMLMTGSTVEQLFIDSEVNARKITSRYPIPPPDKSIKTEDITLQDCWVRIYTPPSATSSGSVAVFIHGGGWIMGSPNIEDATCRRICRCSGMMVVSVGYRLAPKFQFPTGLNDCVRATLWTLGHFSVSAVVIMGGSAGANLAFGVALKLVDAGLGEKVKGVLALVPATVHPDAVPADKRDQYTAMHENANNTVNTLAAMDCFLEAYAAPPDDKYFSVLLHPRLRDLKKVYLVECGTDTLRDDARLMRDALKESGVPLMYDAYPGYPHYFWSYPSPVLAEASESFHENLFQALAWLDQE
;
A
#
# COMPACT_ATOMS: atom_id res chain seq x y z
N MET A 1 47.67 65.41 -26.33
CA MET A 1 47.47 64.38 -25.30
C MET A 1 47.70 63.03 -25.94
N THR A 2 48.70 62.32 -25.44
CA THR A 2 49.08 61.00 -25.98
C THR A 2 48.17 59.92 -25.39
N THR A 3 47.96 58.82 -26.12
CA THR A 3 47.06 57.71 -25.76
C THR A 3 47.34 57.10 -24.38
N LYS A 4 48.52 57.32 -23.80
CA LYS A 4 48.89 56.88 -22.44
C LYS A 4 48.32 57.78 -21.33
N GLU A 5 48.18 59.09 -21.56
CA GLU A 5 47.63 60.05 -20.58
C GLU A 5 46.11 59.86 -20.46
N ALA A 6 45.41 59.69 -21.59
CA ALA A 6 43.97 59.39 -21.58
C ALA A 6 43.63 58.05 -20.89
N ILE A 7 44.55 57.06 -20.94
CA ILE A 7 44.40 55.76 -20.26
C ILE A 7 44.69 55.85 -18.75
N ALA A 8 45.58 56.75 -18.33
CA ALA A 8 45.87 57.01 -16.93
C ALA A 8 44.72 57.78 -16.27
N ASP A 9 44.17 58.80 -16.94
CA ASP A 9 42.99 59.55 -16.47
C ASP A 9 41.75 58.64 -16.35
N THR A 10 41.45 57.78 -17.35
CA THR A 10 40.33 56.83 -17.20
C THR A 10 40.56 55.75 -16.13
N ALA A 11 41.82 55.45 -15.79
CA ALA A 11 42.12 54.47 -14.73
C ALA A 11 41.99 55.09 -13.34
N LEU A 12 42.38 56.37 -13.19
CA LEU A 12 42.17 57.17 -11.98
C LEU A 12 40.68 57.45 -11.76
N GLU A 13 39.92 57.87 -12.79
CA GLU A 13 38.46 58.06 -12.71
C GLU A 13 37.72 56.77 -12.35
N ALA A 14 38.11 55.63 -12.93
CA ALA A 14 37.51 54.33 -12.63
C ALA A 14 37.83 53.80 -11.22
N GLN A 15 38.91 54.29 -10.60
CA GLN A 15 39.30 53.93 -9.25
C GLN A 15 38.65 54.88 -8.24
N GLU A 16 38.54 56.18 -8.56
CA GLU A 16 37.71 57.15 -7.82
C GLU A 16 36.22 56.80 -7.82
N GLU A 17 35.67 56.30 -8.94
CA GLU A 17 34.28 55.82 -8.99
C GLU A 17 34.05 54.51 -8.22
N ASP A 18 35.07 53.66 -8.06
CA ASP A 18 34.99 52.45 -7.22
C ASP A 18 34.95 52.85 -5.73
N ASP A 19 35.79 53.82 -5.34
CA ASP A 19 35.90 54.33 -3.97
C ASP A 19 34.70 55.19 -3.53
N ALA A 20 34.03 55.88 -4.46
CA ALA A 20 32.82 56.68 -4.18
C ALA A 20 31.56 55.84 -3.88
N GLY A 21 31.58 54.54 -4.18
CA GLY A 21 30.45 53.63 -3.99
C GLY A 21 29.27 53.87 -4.96
N PRO A 22 28.23 53.00 -4.94
CA PRO A 22 27.10 53.15 -5.87
C PRO A 22 26.23 54.38 -5.58
N PRO A 23 25.72 55.08 -6.61
CA PRO A 23 24.94 56.32 -6.42
C PRO A 23 23.54 56.09 -5.81
N ASP A 24 23.04 54.85 -5.76
CA ASP A 24 21.75 54.48 -5.15
C ASP A 24 20.53 55.26 -5.68
N GLY A 25 20.63 55.83 -6.87
CA GLY A 25 19.60 56.64 -7.51
C GLY A 25 20.10 57.42 -8.73
N GLY A 26 19.31 58.42 -9.17
CA GLY A 26 19.59 59.23 -10.36
C GLY A 26 18.95 58.70 -11.64
N PHE A 27 18.80 59.57 -12.64
CA PHE A 27 18.10 59.26 -13.90
C PHE A 27 18.68 58.03 -14.60
N ARG A 28 20.02 57.91 -14.65
CA ARG A 28 20.69 56.79 -15.30
C ARG A 28 20.47 55.46 -14.58
N ALA A 29 20.56 55.42 -13.26
CA ALA A 29 20.33 54.22 -12.47
C ALA A 29 18.88 53.71 -12.61
N TRP A 30 17.89 54.61 -12.61
CA TRP A 30 16.49 54.24 -12.82
C TRP A 30 16.17 53.85 -14.26
N LEU A 31 16.87 54.40 -15.27
CA LEU A 31 16.81 53.92 -16.64
C LEU A 31 17.24 52.45 -16.76
N VAL A 32 18.30 52.05 -16.05
CA VAL A 32 18.72 50.63 -15.99
C VAL A 32 17.63 49.75 -15.39
N VAL A 33 16.92 50.23 -14.37
CA VAL A 33 15.76 49.54 -13.77
C VAL A 33 14.61 49.40 -14.77
N VAL A 34 14.26 50.46 -15.50
CA VAL A 34 13.21 50.41 -16.54
C VAL A 34 13.59 49.45 -17.67
N GLY A 35 14.83 49.52 -18.16
CA GLY A 35 15.32 48.59 -19.18
C GLY A 35 15.32 47.13 -18.70
N GLY A 36 15.69 46.91 -17.44
CA GLY A 36 15.61 45.60 -16.81
C GLY A 36 14.17 45.09 -16.68
N PHE A 37 13.24 45.94 -16.26
CA PHE A 37 11.82 45.60 -16.16
C PHE A 37 11.25 45.14 -17.50
N LEU A 38 11.52 45.88 -18.58
CA LEU A 38 11.11 45.50 -19.94
C LEU A 38 11.73 44.16 -20.35
N ALA A 39 13.01 43.95 -20.04
CA ALA A 39 13.69 42.69 -20.32
C ALA A 39 13.02 41.51 -19.60
N TYR A 40 12.68 41.65 -18.31
CA TYR A 40 12.03 40.60 -17.53
C TYR A 40 10.55 40.38 -17.90
N PHE A 41 9.85 41.43 -18.32
CA PHE A 41 8.50 41.33 -18.85
C PHE A 41 8.45 40.46 -20.08
N VAL A 42 9.38 40.66 -21.02
CA VAL A 42 9.45 39.88 -22.26
C VAL A 42 10.01 38.47 -21.99
N THR A 43 11.13 38.34 -21.28
CA THR A 43 11.83 37.05 -21.14
C THR A 43 11.11 36.11 -20.19
N PHE A 44 11.22 36.37 -18.89
CA PHE A 44 10.69 35.52 -17.84
C PHE A 44 9.16 35.52 -17.80
N GLY A 45 8.51 36.61 -18.24
CA GLY A 45 7.07 36.65 -18.45
C GLY A 45 6.60 35.61 -19.47
N MET A 46 7.30 35.46 -20.59
CA MET A 46 7.00 34.40 -21.56
C MET A 46 7.34 33.00 -21.05
N LEU A 47 8.43 32.83 -20.28
CA LEU A 47 8.74 31.54 -19.62
C LEU A 47 7.59 31.11 -18.71
N ASN A 48 7.03 32.05 -17.93
CA ASN A 48 5.88 31.80 -17.06
C ASN A 48 4.58 31.51 -17.83
N SER A 49 4.57 31.70 -19.15
CA SER A 49 3.42 31.48 -20.04
C SER A 49 3.52 30.16 -20.82
N PHE A 50 4.48 29.30 -20.50
CA PHE A 50 4.69 28.04 -21.23
C PHE A 50 3.45 27.13 -21.23
N GLY A 51 2.61 27.18 -20.18
CA GLY A 51 1.37 26.41 -20.11
C GLY A 51 0.44 26.61 -21.31
N THR A 52 0.29 27.86 -21.78
CA THR A 52 -0.51 28.18 -22.97
C THR A 52 0.06 27.55 -24.25
N PHE A 53 1.38 27.44 -24.36
CA PHE A 53 2.02 26.73 -25.47
C PHE A 53 1.84 25.21 -25.35
N GLN A 54 1.99 24.66 -24.14
CA GLN A 54 1.85 23.23 -23.89
C GLN A 54 0.46 22.70 -24.25
N GLU A 55 -0.59 23.43 -23.87
CA GLU A 55 -1.99 23.13 -24.22
C GLU A 55 -2.18 23.15 -25.75
N TYR A 56 -1.75 24.24 -26.41
CA TYR A 56 -1.89 24.37 -27.86
C TYR A 56 -1.11 23.29 -28.64
N TYR A 57 0.08 22.90 -28.16
CA TYR A 57 0.88 21.84 -28.76
C TYR A 57 0.23 20.48 -28.63
N GLY A 58 -0.26 20.14 -27.43
CA GLY A 58 -0.91 18.85 -27.17
C GLY A 58 -2.18 18.66 -27.98
N GLU A 59 -3.00 19.70 -28.11
CA GLU A 59 -4.28 19.61 -28.82
C GLU A 59 -4.13 19.69 -30.36
N LYS A 60 -3.25 20.55 -30.88
CA LYS A 60 -3.32 20.96 -32.31
C LYS A 60 -2.07 20.70 -33.14
N LEU A 61 -0.86 20.77 -32.57
CA LEU A 61 0.38 20.73 -33.37
C LEU A 61 1.18 19.43 -33.22
N LEU A 62 1.09 18.74 -32.07
CA LEU A 62 1.80 17.49 -31.79
C LEU A 62 0.84 16.40 -31.26
N PRO A 63 -0.28 16.11 -31.96
CA PRO A 63 -1.22 15.09 -31.51
C PRO A 63 -0.52 13.72 -31.46
N GLY A 64 -0.61 13.04 -30.31
CA GLY A 64 0.02 11.73 -30.08
C GLY A 64 1.36 11.76 -29.34
N ARG A 65 1.90 12.94 -29.00
CA ARG A 65 2.99 13.06 -28.00
C ARG A 65 2.41 13.19 -26.60
N SER A 66 3.04 12.55 -25.63
CA SER A 66 2.62 12.63 -24.23
C SER A 66 2.82 14.06 -23.68
N THR A 67 2.00 14.47 -22.73
CA THR A 67 2.14 15.77 -22.04
C THR A 67 3.52 15.92 -21.39
N SER A 68 4.13 14.82 -20.94
CA SER A 68 5.49 14.80 -20.40
C SER A 68 6.54 15.11 -21.46
N GLU A 69 6.46 14.52 -22.66
CA GLU A 69 7.35 14.86 -23.77
C GLU A 69 7.25 16.35 -24.13
N VAL A 70 6.05 16.91 -24.24
CA VAL A 70 5.87 18.34 -24.56
C VAL A 70 6.45 19.25 -23.47
N SER A 71 6.36 18.86 -22.19
CA SER A 71 6.89 19.63 -21.05
C SER A 71 8.41 19.80 -21.03
N TRP A 72 9.17 18.94 -21.73
CA TRP A 72 10.62 19.08 -21.88
C TRP A 72 11.00 20.37 -22.61
N ILE A 73 10.14 20.85 -23.52
CA ILE A 73 10.38 22.10 -24.26
C ILE A 73 10.49 23.29 -23.30
N GLY A 74 9.58 23.39 -22.32
CA GLY A 74 9.61 24.45 -21.30
C GLY A 74 10.73 24.27 -20.27
N SER A 75 10.93 23.04 -19.81
CA SER A 75 11.93 22.73 -18.77
C SER A 75 13.37 22.99 -19.23
N LEU A 76 13.67 22.70 -20.49
CA LEU A 76 14.98 22.93 -21.07
C LEU A 76 15.30 24.44 -21.23
N GLN A 77 14.28 25.30 -21.43
CA GLN A 77 14.46 26.76 -21.43
C GLN A 77 14.94 27.26 -20.07
N LEU A 78 14.30 26.79 -19.00
CA LEU A 78 14.64 27.16 -17.63
C LEU A 78 16.03 26.65 -17.25
N PHE A 79 16.37 25.41 -17.63
CA PHE A 79 17.71 24.87 -17.43
C PHE A 79 18.79 25.73 -18.12
N LEU A 80 18.61 26.07 -19.39
CA LEU A 80 19.56 26.87 -20.16
C LEU A 80 19.75 28.28 -19.62
N LEU A 81 18.68 28.90 -19.13
CA LEU A 81 18.74 30.15 -18.40
C LEU A 81 19.68 30.06 -17.18
N PHE A 82 19.50 29.05 -16.33
CA PHE A 82 20.26 28.91 -15.09
C PHE A 82 21.71 28.47 -15.33
N ILE A 83 21.95 27.46 -16.17
CA ILE A 83 23.32 27.01 -16.47
C ILE A 83 24.10 28.02 -17.33
N GLY A 84 23.39 28.85 -18.10
CA GLY A 84 23.95 29.95 -18.89
C GLY A 84 24.77 30.95 -18.06
N GLY A 85 24.57 31.00 -16.74
CA GLY A 85 25.32 31.85 -15.82
C GLY A 85 26.82 31.61 -15.83
N LEU A 86 27.25 30.36 -16.08
CA LEU A 86 28.69 30.02 -16.21
C LEU A 86 29.34 30.71 -17.40
N PHE A 87 28.57 31.11 -18.40
CA PHE A 87 29.06 31.69 -19.65
C PHE A 87 28.81 33.19 -19.70
N PHE A 88 27.56 33.61 -19.50
CA PHE A 88 27.15 35.00 -19.74
C PHE A 88 27.48 35.93 -18.57
N GLY A 89 27.56 35.41 -17.33
CA GLY A 89 28.05 36.17 -16.17
C GLY A 89 29.49 36.68 -16.37
N PRO A 90 30.46 35.79 -16.64
CA PRO A 90 31.83 36.19 -16.95
C PRO A 90 31.97 37.11 -18.17
N VAL A 91 31.14 36.91 -19.22
CA VAL A 91 31.17 37.78 -20.41
C VAL A 91 30.69 39.19 -20.05
N PHE A 92 29.67 39.33 -19.22
CA PHE A 92 29.23 40.64 -18.72
C PHE A 92 30.36 41.36 -17.97
N ASP A 93 31.02 40.68 -17.04
CA ASP A 93 32.11 41.26 -16.24
C ASP A 93 33.32 41.65 -17.13
N ALA A 94 33.59 40.89 -18.20
CA ALA A 94 34.73 41.12 -19.08
C ALA A 94 34.48 42.15 -20.20
N LYS A 95 33.25 42.25 -20.72
CA LYS A 95 32.94 42.99 -21.96
C LYS A 95 31.73 43.93 -21.83
N GLY A 96 31.05 43.97 -20.69
CA GLY A 96 29.88 44.81 -20.42
C GLY A 96 28.57 44.22 -20.97
N SER A 97 27.46 44.97 -20.81
CA SER A 97 26.11 44.49 -21.14
C SER A 97 25.81 44.41 -22.64
N LYS A 98 26.33 45.35 -23.45
CA LYS A 98 25.94 45.50 -24.88
C LYS A 98 26.24 44.28 -25.73
N VAL A 99 27.37 43.61 -25.49
CA VAL A 99 27.79 42.41 -26.24
C VAL A 99 26.90 41.19 -25.98
N LEU A 100 26.05 41.25 -24.96
CA LEU A 100 25.08 40.21 -24.63
C LEU A 100 23.66 40.67 -24.98
N PHE A 101 23.29 41.90 -24.64
CA PHE A 101 21.93 42.42 -24.82
C PHE A 101 21.49 42.53 -26.29
N ILE A 102 22.37 43.03 -27.16
CA ILE A 102 22.06 43.19 -28.59
C ILE A 102 21.83 41.82 -29.26
N PRO A 103 22.79 40.87 -29.22
CA PRO A 103 22.57 39.56 -29.80
C PRO A 103 21.46 38.78 -29.08
N GLY A 104 21.30 38.92 -27.76
CA GLY A 104 20.21 38.29 -27.01
C GLY A 104 18.83 38.76 -27.48
N THR A 105 18.67 40.07 -27.75
CA THR A 105 17.42 40.63 -28.29
C THR A 105 17.10 40.07 -29.67
N LEU A 106 18.10 40.04 -30.57
CA LEU A 106 17.93 39.50 -31.92
C LEU A 106 17.61 38.00 -31.90
N LEU A 107 18.30 37.23 -31.06
CA LEU A 107 18.09 35.79 -30.91
C LEU A 107 16.72 35.46 -30.31
N LEU A 108 16.23 36.25 -29.34
CA LEU A 108 14.91 36.04 -28.74
C LEU A 108 13.80 36.26 -29.77
N SER A 109 13.86 37.38 -30.51
CA SER A 109 12.92 37.66 -31.58
C SER A 109 12.99 36.60 -32.69
N LEU A 110 14.21 36.21 -33.10
CA LEU A 110 14.39 35.15 -34.09
C LEU A 110 13.79 33.82 -33.61
N SER A 111 14.01 33.44 -32.34
CA SER A 111 13.44 32.23 -31.75
C SER A 111 11.92 32.20 -31.90
N GLN A 112 11.23 33.28 -31.56
CA GLN A 112 9.77 33.38 -31.68
C GLN A 112 9.31 33.29 -33.14
N MET A 113 10.04 33.92 -34.07
CA MET A 113 9.78 33.79 -35.51
C MET A 113 9.97 32.34 -35.98
N MET A 114 10.99 31.63 -35.49
CA MET A 114 11.24 30.23 -35.85
C MET A 114 10.19 29.29 -35.25
N VAL A 115 9.72 29.55 -34.02
CA VAL A 115 8.61 28.80 -33.40
C VAL A 115 7.35 28.88 -34.26
N SER A 116 7.10 30.02 -34.92
CA SER A 116 5.95 30.19 -35.83
C SER A 116 5.95 29.24 -37.03
N LEU A 117 7.10 28.63 -37.35
CA LEU A 117 7.28 27.73 -38.50
C LEU A 117 7.35 26.25 -38.09
N CYS A 118 7.39 25.97 -36.78
CA CYS A 118 7.60 24.62 -36.26
C CYS A 118 6.36 23.75 -36.44
N LYS A 119 6.58 22.50 -36.85
CA LYS A 119 5.57 21.44 -37.02
C LYS A 119 5.96 20.15 -36.30
N GLU A 120 7.27 19.87 -36.20
CA GLU A 120 7.79 18.65 -35.58
C GLU A 120 8.38 18.93 -34.20
N TYR A 121 8.27 17.96 -33.28
CA TYR A 121 8.71 18.10 -31.88
C TYR A 121 10.16 18.60 -31.73
N TYR A 122 11.11 18.05 -32.50
CA TYR A 122 12.51 18.48 -32.43
C TYR A 122 12.70 19.95 -32.86
N GLN A 123 11.83 20.49 -33.73
CA GLN A 123 11.90 21.88 -34.17
C GLN A 123 11.54 22.83 -33.02
N PHE A 124 10.55 22.47 -32.19
CA PHE A 124 10.23 23.21 -30.97
C PHE A 124 11.35 23.13 -29.93
N ILE A 125 12.04 21.99 -29.81
CA ILE A 125 13.23 21.87 -28.95
C ILE A 125 14.33 22.85 -29.41
N LEU A 126 14.64 22.90 -30.71
CA LEU A 126 15.67 23.80 -31.22
C LEU A 126 15.27 25.27 -31.12
N ALA A 127 14.06 25.63 -31.57
CA ALA A 127 13.63 27.01 -31.69
C ALA A 127 13.14 27.60 -30.36
N GLN A 128 12.29 26.89 -29.62
CA GLN A 128 11.70 27.38 -28.38
C GLN A 128 12.51 27.00 -27.15
N SER A 129 13.27 25.91 -27.16
CA SER A 129 14.05 25.52 -25.98
C SER A 129 15.46 26.09 -26.02
N LEU A 130 16.26 25.67 -27.00
CA LEU A 130 17.66 26.05 -27.09
C LEU A 130 17.83 27.54 -27.40
N LEU A 131 17.29 27.99 -28.52
CA LEU A 131 17.50 29.35 -29.01
C LEU A 131 16.88 30.39 -28.05
N PHE A 132 15.65 30.15 -27.59
CA PHE A 132 14.99 31.00 -26.60
C PHE A 132 15.73 31.00 -25.26
N GLY A 133 16.06 29.82 -24.70
CA GLY A 133 16.71 29.71 -23.39
C GLY A 133 18.06 30.41 -23.35
N ILE A 134 18.87 30.27 -24.42
CA ILE A 134 20.14 31.00 -24.58
C ILE A 134 19.89 32.51 -24.67
N ALA A 135 18.92 32.95 -25.46
CA ALA A 135 18.60 34.37 -25.60
C ALA A 135 18.14 35.00 -24.27
N VAL A 136 17.29 34.29 -23.52
CA VAL A 136 16.86 34.71 -22.18
C VAL A 136 18.04 34.79 -21.22
N ALA A 137 18.96 33.82 -21.23
CA ALA A 137 20.17 33.88 -20.42
C ALA A 137 21.03 35.12 -20.74
N MET A 138 21.23 35.41 -22.03
CA MET A 138 22.00 36.58 -22.50
C MET A 138 21.40 37.91 -22.06
N LEU A 139 20.09 37.97 -21.80
CA LEU A 139 19.41 39.17 -21.30
C LEU A 139 19.36 39.21 -19.76
N PHE A 140 19.19 38.05 -19.11
CA PHE A 140 19.01 37.92 -17.66
C PHE A 140 20.22 38.38 -16.84
N TYR A 141 21.40 37.82 -17.10
CA TYR A 141 22.61 38.06 -16.30
C TYR A 141 23.10 39.52 -16.36
N PRO A 142 23.18 40.17 -17.54
CA PRO A 142 23.58 41.57 -17.60
C PRO A 142 22.62 42.50 -16.85
N THR A 143 21.32 42.20 -16.81
CA THR A 143 20.35 43.03 -16.06
C THR A 143 20.64 43.02 -14.57
N ILE A 144 20.67 41.84 -13.93
CA ILE A 144 20.86 41.73 -12.47
C ILE A 144 22.27 42.11 -12.04
N SER A 145 23.26 41.93 -12.91
CA SER A 145 24.63 42.33 -12.63
C SER A 145 24.78 43.85 -12.73
N ALA A 146 24.19 44.49 -13.75
CA ALA A 146 24.20 45.95 -13.89
C ALA A 146 23.48 46.65 -12.73
N ILE A 147 22.29 46.19 -12.31
CA ILE A 147 21.57 46.78 -11.17
C ILE A 147 22.43 46.73 -9.90
N SER A 148 23.16 45.63 -9.70
CA SER A 148 24.06 45.47 -8.56
C SER A 148 25.22 46.48 -8.54
N HIS A 149 25.62 47.02 -9.71
CA HIS A 149 26.63 48.08 -9.80
C HIS A 149 26.09 49.47 -9.44
N TRP A 150 24.81 49.74 -9.71
CA TRP A 150 24.19 51.06 -9.52
C TRP A 150 23.57 51.27 -8.14
N PHE A 151 23.19 50.19 -7.45
CA PHE A 151 22.50 50.25 -6.16
C PHE A 151 23.23 49.45 -5.07
N HIS A 152 23.34 50.03 -3.89
CA HIS A 152 23.76 49.40 -2.65
C HIS A 152 22.63 49.48 -1.62
N HIS A 153 22.36 50.65 -1.05
CA HIS A 153 21.33 50.86 -0.02
C HIS A 153 19.90 50.62 -0.50
N ARG A 154 19.60 50.83 -1.79
CA ARG A 154 18.28 50.59 -2.39
C ARG A 154 18.25 49.37 -3.33
N ARG A 155 19.23 48.47 -3.17
CA ARG A 155 19.43 47.34 -4.08
C ARG A 155 18.25 46.35 -4.05
N GLY A 156 17.72 46.06 -2.86
CA GLY A 156 16.59 45.16 -2.70
C GLY A 156 15.37 45.69 -3.44
N LEU A 157 15.03 46.98 -3.27
CA LEU A 157 13.93 47.64 -3.97
C LEU A 157 14.15 47.69 -5.48
N ALA A 158 15.36 48.06 -5.94
CA ALA A 158 15.67 48.13 -7.36
C ALA A 158 15.57 46.75 -8.05
N MET A 159 16.09 45.69 -7.41
CA MET A 159 15.92 44.30 -7.87
C MET A 159 14.44 43.90 -7.88
N GLY A 160 13.71 44.25 -6.81
CA GLY A 160 12.27 44.01 -6.69
C GLY A 160 11.50 44.58 -7.87
N ILE A 161 11.68 45.87 -8.17
CA ILE A 161 11.03 46.58 -9.27
C ILE A 161 11.38 45.97 -10.62
N VAL A 162 12.65 45.63 -10.89
CA VAL A 162 13.00 44.97 -12.16
C VAL A 162 12.30 43.64 -12.31
N LEU A 163 12.31 42.84 -11.25
CA LEU A 163 11.76 41.50 -11.27
C LEU A 163 10.24 41.48 -11.35
N THR A 164 9.52 42.54 -10.95
CA THR A 164 8.06 42.59 -11.16
C THR A 164 7.66 42.54 -12.64
N GLY A 165 8.56 42.92 -13.56
CA GLY A 165 8.35 42.77 -15.00
C GLY A 165 7.92 41.35 -15.35
N SER A 166 8.57 40.33 -14.78
CA SER A 166 8.20 38.94 -15.02
C SER A 166 6.85 38.50 -14.45
N SER A 167 6.43 39.07 -13.31
CA SER A 167 5.12 38.79 -12.73
C SER A 167 4.01 39.43 -13.57
N LEU A 168 4.22 40.67 -14.02
CA LEU A 168 3.28 41.33 -14.93
C LEU A 168 3.23 40.63 -16.29
N GLY A 169 4.38 40.19 -16.80
CA GLY A 169 4.46 39.40 -18.04
C GLY A 169 3.76 38.05 -17.91
N GLY A 170 3.90 37.36 -16.77
CA GLY A 170 3.20 36.10 -16.49
C GLY A 170 1.67 36.25 -16.35
N ILE A 171 1.16 37.47 -16.18
CA ILE A 171 -0.28 37.77 -16.23
C ILE A 171 -0.69 38.15 -17.66
N ALA A 172 0.10 38.98 -18.34
CA ALA A 172 -0.25 39.55 -19.63
C ALA A 172 -0.07 38.59 -20.81
N TRP A 173 1.06 37.86 -20.87
CA TRP A 173 1.39 37.02 -22.03
C TRP A 173 0.45 35.85 -22.26
N PRO A 174 -0.04 35.10 -21.24
CA PRO A 174 -1.01 34.03 -21.47
C PRO A 174 -2.28 34.56 -22.16
N LEU A 175 -2.81 35.70 -21.67
CA LEU A 175 -4.00 36.36 -22.22
C LEU A 175 -3.79 36.86 -23.64
N ILE A 176 -2.61 37.45 -23.92
CA ILE A 176 -2.23 37.92 -25.26
C ILE A 176 -2.12 36.74 -26.23
N LEU A 177 -1.43 35.66 -25.83
CA LEU A 177 -1.21 34.48 -26.66
C LEU A 177 -2.52 33.77 -26.99
N GLU A 178 -3.36 33.51 -25.99
CA GLU A 178 -4.67 32.86 -26.17
C GLU A 178 -5.53 33.61 -27.19
N ARG A 179 -5.63 34.94 -27.04
CA ARG A 179 -6.40 35.79 -27.97
C ARG A 179 -5.78 35.85 -29.36
N LEU A 180 -4.46 35.98 -29.47
CA LEU A 180 -3.78 35.99 -30.76
C LEU A 180 -3.92 34.65 -31.49
N PHE A 181 -3.80 33.52 -30.80
CA PHE A 181 -3.94 32.20 -31.41
C PHE A 181 -5.36 31.96 -31.91
N ALA A 182 -6.37 32.47 -31.19
CA ALA A 182 -7.76 32.38 -31.60
C ALA A 182 -8.09 33.26 -32.82
N VAL A 183 -7.60 34.51 -32.88
CA VAL A 183 -8.01 35.49 -33.90
C VAL A 183 -7.19 35.40 -35.18
N VAL A 184 -5.86 35.29 -35.07
CA VAL A 184 -4.95 35.34 -36.24
C VAL A 184 -4.19 34.03 -36.48
N GLY A 185 -4.45 33.00 -35.66
CA GLY A 185 -3.78 31.70 -35.75
C GLY A 185 -2.36 31.70 -35.16
N PHE A 186 -1.87 30.50 -34.82
CA PHE A 186 -0.60 30.32 -34.14
C PHE A 186 0.63 30.92 -34.85
N PRO A 187 0.83 30.72 -36.18
CA PRO A 187 2.01 31.26 -36.86
C PRO A 187 2.08 32.79 -36.83
N TRP A 188 0.99 33.48 -37.14
CA TRP A 188 0.97 34.95 -37.11
C TRP A 188 0.93 35.50 -35.69
N GLY A 189 0.28 34.81 -34.74
CA GLY A 189 0.31 35.13 -33.33
C GLY A 189 1.75 35.20 -32.79
N LEU A 190 2.56 34.15 -33.02
CA LEU A 190 3.97 34.11 -32.60
C LEU A 190 4.83 35.20 -33.24
N ARG A 191 4.58 35.54 -34.52
CA ARG A 191 5.31 36.64 -35.20
C ARG A 191 4.99 37.99 -34.58
N ILE A 192 3.72 38.25 -34.28
CA ILE A 192 3.30 39.47 -33.57
C ILE A 192 3.99 39.56 -32.21
N VAL A 193 4.02 38.45 -31.44
CA VAL A 193 4.75 38.39 -30.17
C VAL A 193 6.25 38.66 -30.36
N GLY A 194 6.86 38.13 -31.43
CA GLY A 194 8.24 38.40 -31.80
C GLY A 194 8.53 39.88 -32.09
N PHE A 195 7.64 40.56 -32.81
CA PHE A 195 7.73 42.00 -33.04
C PHE A 195 7.55 42.82 -31.77
N ILE A 196 6.56 42.49 -30.94
CA ILE A 196 6.34 43.16 -29.64
C ILE A 196 7.59 43.00 -28.76
N SER A 197 8.14 41.79 -28.71
CA SER A 197 9.35 41.47 -27.93
C SER A 197 10.55 42.30 -28.42
N PHE A 198 10.74 42.41 -29.73
CA PHE A 198 11.79 43.26 -30.31
C PHE A 198 11.60 44.74 -29.94
N THR A 199 10.39 45.27 -30.10
CA THR A 199 10.07 46.68 -29.81
C THR A 199 10.29 47.03 -28.35
N LEU A 200 9.98 46.12 -27.42
CA LEU A 200 10.19 46.33 -25.99
C LEU A 200 11.67 46.18 -25.58
N LEU A 201 12.44 45.30 -26.24
CA LEU A 201 13.85 45.04 -25.90
C LEU A 201 14.83 45.98 -26.61
N ALA A 202 14.51 46.50 -27.79
CA ALA A 202 15.35 47.46 -28.51
C ALA A 202 15.78 48.68 -27.66
N PRO A 203 14.89 49.37 -26.92
CA PRO A 203 15.32 50.43 -26.01
C PRO A 203 16.13 49.89 -24.82
N ALA A 204 15.81 48.69 -24.32
CA ALA A 204 16.51 48.07 -23.19
C ALA A 204 18.02 47.87 -23.46
N CYS A 205 18.41 47.62 -24.72
CA CYS A 205 19.82 47.54 -25.15
C CYS A 205 20.66 48.79 -24.84
N PHE A 206 20.03 49.96 -24.77
CA PHE A 206 20.70 51.24 -24.46
C PHE A 206 20.51 51.67 -22.99
N MET A 207 19.45 51.17 -22.36
CA MET A 207 19.11 51.44 -20.97
C MET A 207 19.95 50.62 -19.99
N VAL A 208 20.12 49.31 -20.23
CA VAL A 208 20.85 48.41 -19.34
C VAL A 208 22.36 48.53 -19.60
N VAL A 209 23.03 49.34 -18.78
CA VAL A 209 24.46 49.62 -18.91
C VAL A 209 25.16 49.46 -17.56
N PRO A 210 26.32 48.77 -17.49
CA PRO A 210 27.11 48.68 -16.26
C PRO A 210 27.65 50.05 -15.84
N ARG A 211 27.80 50.26 -14.53
CA ARG A 211 28.49 51.45 -14.00
C ARG A 211 30.00 51.29 -14.11
N LEU A 212 30.51 50.12 -13.70
CA LEU A 212 31.94 49.85 -13.67
C LEU A 212 32.47 49.51 -15.07
N PRO A 213 33.68 49.96 -15.43
CA PRO A 213 34.25 49.68 -16.74
C PRO A 213 34.61 48.20 -16.92
N PRO A 214 34.57 47.67 -18.16
CA PRO A 214 35.00 46.30 -18.45
C PRO A 214 36.48 46.06 -18.10
N ARG A 215 36.80 44.84 -17.69
CA ARG A 215 38.16 44.46 -17.28
C ARG A 215 39.15 44.47 -18.45
N LYS A 216 40.29 45.19 -18.31
CA LYS A 216 41.23 45.51 -19.42
C LYS A 216 42.28 44.43 -19.80
N SER A 217 42.40 43.28 -19.14
CA SER A 217 43.35 42.20 -19.57
C SER A 217 42.95 40.79 -19.10
N GLY A 218 43.34 39.78 -19.88
CA GLY A 218 42.69 38.46 -20.04
C GLY A 218 42.57 37.53 -18.82
N GLY A 219 41.63 36.58 -18.91
CA GLY A 219 41.39 35.45 -17.99
C GLY A 219 41.04 35.85 -16.55
N LEU A 220 40.07 35.20 -15.90
CA LEU A 220 39.82 35.44 -14.46
C LEU A 220 41.13 35.21 -13.69
N SER A 221 41.64 36.20 -12.94
CA SER A 221 42.86 35.98 -12.18
C SER A 221 42.59 34.93 -11.09
N LYS A 222 43.58 34.07 -10.78
CA LYS A 222 43.44 33.09 -9.69
C LYS A 222 43.12 33.77 -8.35
N ALA A 223 43.56 35.01 -8.15
CA ALA A 223 43.30 35.81 -6.95
C ALA A 223 41.82 36.24 -6.86
N ASP A 224 41.26 36.80 -7.94
CA ASP A 224 39.85 37.25 -8.00
C ASP A 224 38.87 36.10 -7.75
N LEU A 225 39.12 34.94 -8.36
CA LEU A 225 38.33 33.72 -8.13
C LEU A 225 38.50 33.19 -6.70
N SER A 226 39.70 33.31 -6.13
CA SER A 226 39.99 32.81 -4.78
C SER A 226 39.36 33.64 -3.68
N ASP A 227 39.18 34.94 -3.85
CA ASP A 227 38.59 35.82 -2.83
C ASP A 227 37.06 35.69 -2.73
N GLY A 228 36.39 35.37 -3.84
CA GLY A 228 34.94 35.14 -3.87
C GLY A 228 34.55 33.68 -3.62
N LEU A 229 35.08 32.75 -4.41
CA LEU A 229 34.65 31.34 -4.40
C LEU A 229 35.26 30.53 -3.25
N LYS A 230 36.22 31.04 -2.48
CA LYS A 230 36.66 30.39 -1.23
C LYS A 230 35.92 30.91 0.00
N ASP A 231 35.05 31.91 -0.15
CA ASP A 231 34.28 32.44 0.98
C ASP A 231 33.21 31.43 1.41
N ARG A 232 33.33 30.90 2.63
CA ARG A 232 32.36 29.97 3.21
C ARG A 232 30.96 30.57 3.27
N ARG A 233 30.84 31.88 3.47
CA ARG A 233 29.54 32.58 3.53
C ARG A 233 28.83 32.51 2.18
N TYR A 234 29.60 32.62 1.09
CA TYR A 234 29.08 32.48 -0.27
C TYR A 234 28.51 31.10 -0.53
N TRP A 235 29.24 30.04 -0.22
CA TRP A 235 28.74 28.67 -0.42
C TRP A 235 27.55 28.32 0.47
N LEU A 236 27.49 28.83 1.71
CA LEU A 236 26.29 28.67 2.54
C LEU A 236 25.07 29.35 1.87
N THR A 237 25.24 30.54 1.31
CA THR A 237 24.17 31.21 0.55
C THR A 237 23.80 30.43 -0.70
N VAL A 238 24.76 29.94 -1.48
CA VAL A 238 24.51 29.16 -2.70
C VAL A 238 23.75 27.87 -2.39
N VAL A 239 24.16 27.10 -1.39
CA VAL A 239 23.48 25.86 -0.99
C VAL A 239 22.09 26.15 -0.43
N GLY A 240 21.94 27.21 0.39
CA GLY A 240 20.63 27.64 0.86
C GLY A 240 19.69 28.01 -0.28
N MET A 241 20.17 28.77 -1.25
CA MET A 241 19.41 29.15 -2.44
C MET A 241 19.10 27.96 -3.36
N LEU A 242 19.98 26.95 -3.46
CA LEU A 242 19.69 25.71 -4.17
C LEU A 242 18.44 25.03 -3.60
N PHE A 243 18.40 24.80 -2.29
CA PHE A 243 17.25 24.18 -1.63
C PHE A 243 15.98 25.01 -1.76
N VAL A 244 16.10 26.35 -1.64
CA VAL A 244 14.97 27.26 -1.86
C VAL A 244 14.43 27.13 -3.28
N ILE A 245 15.29 27.25 -4.30
CA ILE A 245 14.88 27.14 -5.71
C ILE A 245 14.29 25.76 -6.03
N TRP A 246 14.84 24.71 -5.43
CA TRP A 246 14.38 23.34 -5.63
C TRP A 246 12.93 23.14 -5.16
N GLY A 247 12.55 23.69 -4.00
CA GLY A 247 11.18 23.60 -3.50
C GLY A 247 10.23 24.67 -4.05
N MET A 248 10.74 25.88 -4.32
CA MET A 248 9.91 27.07 -4.59
C MET A 248 9.12 26.99 -5.90
N PHE A 249 9.68 26.37 -6.95
CA PHE A 249 9.00 26.30 -8.24
C PHE A 249 7.88 25.28 -8.27
N ILE A 250 7.92 24.24 -7.43
CA ILE A 250 6.97 23.13 -7.46
C ILE A 250 5.50 23.62 -7.36
N PRO A 251 5.10 24.50 -6.42
CA PRO A 251 3.73 25.00 -6.37
C PRO A 251 3.29 25.78 -7.61
N PHE A 252 4.21 26.42 -8.36
CA PHE A 252 3.84 27.13 -9.61
C PHE A 252 3.32 26.17 -10.68
N TYR A 253 3.76 24.90 -10.67
CA TYR A 253 3.37 23.89 -11.65
C TYR A 253 2.19 23.04 -11.18
N TYR A 254 2.11 22.72 -9.88
CA TYR A 254 1.15 21.74 -9.37
C TYR A 254 -0.09 22.34 -8.70
N ILE A 255 -0.15 23.66 -8.47
CA ILE A 255 -1.35 24.25 -7.85
C ILE A 255 -2.64 24.09 -8.68
N PRO A 256 -2.65 24.17 -10.03
CA PRO A 256 -3.89 23.93 -10.77
C PRO A 256 -4.36 22.49 -10.60
N LEU A 257 -3.43 21.52 -10.66
CA LEU A 257 -3.73 20.10 -10.47
C LEU A 257 -4.28 19.84 -9.05
N PHE A 258 -3.67 20.42 -8.04
CA PHE A 258 -4.15 20.35 -6.66
C PHE A 258 -5.55 20.94 -6.51
N ALA A 259 -5.85 22.08 -7.16
CA ALA A 259 -7.17 22.69 -7.09
C ALA A 259 -8.24 21.85 -7.79
N MET A 260 -7.92 21.24 -8.94
CA MET A 260 -8.83 20.36 -9.67
C MET A 260 -9.17 19.09 -8.87
N ASP A 261 -8.19 18.50 -8.19
CA ASP A 261 -8.37 17.37 -7.26
C ASP A 261 -9.32 17.71 -6.09
N HIS A 262 -9.48 19.00 -5.79
CA HIS A 262 -10.38 19.52 -4.75
C HIS A 262 -11.66 20.15 -5.34
N GLY A 263 -12.08 19.75 -6.55
CA GLY A 263 -13.36 20.13 -7.14
C GLY A 263 -13.42 21.54 -7.76
N VAL A 264 -12.26 22.17 -8.00
CA VAL A 264 -12.20 23.47 -8.70
C VAL A 264 -12.15 23.25 -10.21
N THR A 265 -13.02 23.93 -10.96
CA THR A 265 -13.06 23.81 -12.43
C THR A 265 -11.71 24.12 -13.09
N SER A 266 -11.37 23.39 -14.15
CA SER A 266 -10.09 23.52 -14.88
C SER A 266 -9.80 24.97 -15.32
N SER A 267 -10.80 25.66 -15.87
CA SER A 267 -10.71 27.07 -16.27
C SER A 267 -10.30 28.00 -15.11
N PHE A 268 -10.85 27.78 -13.91
CA PHE A 268 -10.49 28.58 -12.74
C PHE A 268 -9.17 28.14 -12.11
N ALA A 269 -8.88 26.84 -12.08
CA ALA A 269 -7.64 26.28 -11.56
C ALA A 269 -6.41 26.85 -12.30
N ASN A 270 -6.48 26.98 -13.62
CA ASN A 270 -5.43 27.60 -14.43
C ASN A 270 -5.26 29.10 -14.12
N SER A 271 -6.34 29.80 -13.73
CA SER A 271 -6.28 31.21 -13.31
C SER A 271 -5.53 31.42 -11.98
N LEU A 272 -5.31 30.37 -11.18
CA LEU A 272 -4.55 30.46 -9.92
C LEU A 272 -3.09 30.87 -10.15
N ILE A 273 -2.50 30.52 -11.31
CA ILE A 273 -1.13 30.94 -11.67
C ILE A 273 -1.07 32.46 -11.87
N SER A 274 -2.08 33.05 -12.52
CA SER A 274 -2.19 34.50 -12.70
C SER A 274 -2.40 35.22 -11.36
N ILE A 275 -3.22 34.66 -10.48
CA ILE A 275 -3.44 35.17 -9.11
C ILE A 275 -2.14 35.10 -8.29
N LEU A 276 -1.40 33.99 -8.39
CA LEU A 276 -0.11 33.81 -7.75
C LEU A 276 0.91 34.85 -8.26
N ASN A 277 0.96 35.10 -9.56
CA ASN A 277 1.80 36.16 -10.13
C ASN A 277 1.40 37.56 -9.65
N ALA A 278 0.10 37.83 -9.43
CA ALA A 278 -0.35 39.10 -8.84
C ALA A 278 0.17 39.26 -7.40
N GLY A 279 0.12 38.20 -6.59
CA GLY A 279 0.74 38.18 -5.26
C GLY A 279 2.25 38.43 -5.34
N SER A 280 2.94 37.77 -6.27
CA SER A 280 4.39 37.93 -6.50
C SER A 280 4.78 39.34 -6.92
N PHE A 281 3.97 40.02 -7.73
CA PHE A 281 4.21 41.41 -8.12
C PHE A 281 4.33 42.31 -6.88
N VAL A 282 3.38 42.21 -5.95
CA VAL A 282 3.39 42.98 -4.70
C VAL A 282 4.53 42.52 -3.78
N GLY A 283 4.71 41.20 -3.66
CA GLY A 283 5.74 40.58 -2.82
C GLY A 283 7.15 41.07 -3.14
N ARG A 284 7.52 41.14 -4.43
CA ARG A 284 8.85 41.58 -4.89
C ARG A 284 9.18 43.02 -4.52
N ILE A 285 8.20 43.93 -4.61
CA ILE A 285 8.41 45.35 -4.26
C ILE A 285 8.53 45.50 -2.74
N VAL A 286 7.60 44.89 -2.00
CA VAL A 286 7.52 45.02 -0.55
C VAL A 286 8.71 44.35 0.12
N SER A 287 9.03 43.10 -0.25
CA SER A 287 10.19 42.40 0.32
C SER A 287 11.50 43.10 -0.04
N GLY A 288 11.62 43.64 -1.25
CA GLY A 288 12.78 44.43 -1.69
C GLY A 288 12.99 45.67 -0.83
N ALA A 289 11.92 46.45 -0.62
CA ALA A 289 11.93 47.63 0.25
C ALA A 289 12.23 47.29 1.72
N LEU A 290 11.65 46.20 2.22
CA LEU A 290 11.89 45.72 3.58
C LEU A 290 13.32 45.20 3.75
N ALA A 291 13.88 44.53 2.74
CA ALA A 291 15.23 43.99 2.77
C ALA A 291 16.29 45.08 2.89
N ASP A 292 16.04 46.23 2.28
CA ASP A 292 16.93 47.39 2.37
C ASP A 292 16.89 48.05 3.77
N LYS A 293 15.81 47.88 4.55
CA LYS A 293 15.66 48.42 5.93
C LYS A 293 16.02 47.42 7.02
N LEU A 294 15.50 46.20 6.92
CA LEU A 294 15.58 45.13 7.92
C LEU A 294 16.74 44.17 7.67
N GLY A 295 17.41 44.26 6.52
CA GLY A 295 18.51 43.41 6.10
C GLY A 295 18.07 42.32 5.11
N ARG A 296 18.86 42.13 4.05
CA ARG A 296 18.51 41.28 2.90
C ARG A 296 18.34 39.80 3.25
N TYR A 297 19.26 39.26 4.04
CA TYR A 297 19.17 37.88 4.53
C TYR A 297 18.01 37.68 5.51
N ASN A 298 17.68 38.68 6.34
CA ASN A 298 16.58 38.55 7.31
C ASN A 298 15.24 38.42 6.59
N VAL A 299 15.00 39.25 5.57
CA VAL A 299 13.78 39.18 4.77
C VAL A 299 13.76 37.94 3.89
N ALA A 300 14.89 37.53 3.31
CA ALA A 300 14.98 36.28 2.54
C ALA A 300 14.64 35.04 3.41
N ILE A 301 15.16 34.96 4.63
CA ILE A 301 14.85 33.89 5.58
C ILE A 301 13.36 33.91 5.95
N ALA A 302 12.80 35.09 6.24
CA ALA A 302 11.38 35.22 6.58
C ALA A 302 10.47 34.78 5.42
N CYS A 303 10.76 35.23 4.19
CA CYS A 303 10.03 34.79 3.00
C CYS A 303 10.16 33.27 2.80
N SER A 304 11.36 32.70 2.98
CA SER A 304 11.62 31.26 2.81
C SER A 304 10.86 30.41 3.83
N LEU A 305 10.89 30.84 5.09
CA LEU A 305 10.16 30.19 6.18
C LEU A 305 8.65 30.23 5.93
N LEU A 306 8.11 31.40 5.59
CA LEU A 306 6.69 31.57 5.32
C LEU A 306 6.25 30.78 4.08
N SER A 307 7.04 30.77 3.00
CA SER A 307 6.76 29.94 1.82
C SER A 307 6.74 28.45 2.17
N GLY A 308 7.70 27.95 2.95
CA GLY A 308 7.73 26.54 3.39
C GLY A 308 6.52 26.18 4.25
N ILE A 309 6.15 27.04 5.22
CA ILE A 309 4.97 26.84 6.07
C ILE A 309 3.68 26.87 5.23
N LEU A 310 3.54 27.85 4.34
CA LEU A 310 2.36 27.97 3.47
C LEU A 310 2.18 26.71 2.60
N VAL A 311 3.27 26.21 2.01
CA VAL A 311 3.22 24.96 1.24
C VAL A 311 2.73 23.81 2.13
N LEU A 312 3.32 23.60 3.31
CA LEU A 312 2.86 22.52 4.20
C LEU A 312 1.41 22.67 4.67
N ILE A 313 0.91 23.90 4.85
CA ILE A 313 -0.49 24.20 5.18
C ILE A 313 -1.45 23.78 4.05
N LEU A 314 -0.97 23.63 2.81
CA LEU A 314 -1.81 23.25 1.67
C LEU A 314 -2.53 21.91 1.89
N HIS A 315 -2.01 21.00 2.73
CA HIS A 315 -2.71 19.79 3.17
C HIS A 315 -4.08 20.03 3.84
N ARG A 316 -4.34 21.25 4.32
CA ARG A 316 -5.58 21.64 5.01
C ARG A 316 -6.48 22.51 4.14
N VAL A 317 -6.13 22.73 2.88
CA VAL A 317 -6.85 23.59 1.95
C VAL A 317 -7.80 22.74 1.10
N HIS A 318 -9.11 22.87 1.34
CA HIS A 318 -10.14 22.08 0.65
C HIS A 318 -11.21 22.93 -0.05
N THR A 319 -11.06 24.26 -0.08
CA THR A 319 -12.06 25.16 -0.67
C THR A 319 -11.44 26.07 -1.73
N LYS A 320 -12.23 26.43 -2.74
CA LYS A 320 -11.85 27.40 -3.79
C LYS A 320 -11.29 28.70 -3.20
N GLY A 321 -11.93 29.24 -2.16
CA GLY A 321 -11.49 30.47 -1.49
C GLY A 321 -10.13 30.32 -0.81
N ALA A 322 -9.86 29.15 -0.20
CA ALA A 322 -8.57 28.88 0.43
C ALA A 322 -7.44 28.66 -0.61
N CYS A 323 -7.74 28.09 -1.79
CA CYS A 323 -6.78 28.01 -2.91
C CYS A 323 -6.38 29.40 -3.42
N VAL A 324 -7.33 30.33 -3.52
CA VAL A 324 -7.07 31.73 -3.91
C VAL A 324 -6.22 32.44 -2.85
N ALA A 325 -6.55 32.27 -1.57
CA ALA A 325 -5.77 32.85 -0.47
C ALA A 325 -4.33 32.32 -0.46
N PHE A 326 -4.14 31.00 -0.64
CA PHE A 326 -2.82 30.41 -0.78
C PHE A 326 -2.07 31.00 -1.96
N ALA A 327 -2.68 31.07 -3.15
CA ALA A 327 -2.02 31.58 -4.36
C ALA A 327 -1.49 33.02 -4.14
N LEU A 328 -2.28 33.90 -3.52
CA LEU A 328 -1.88 35.27 -3.19
C LEU A 328 -0.73 35.32 -2.17
N LEU A 329 -0.85 34.59 -1.06
CA LEU A 329 0.13 34.61 0.04
C LEU A 329 1.44 33.93 -0.35
N TYR A 330 1.36 32.79 -1.02
CA TYR A 330 2.51 32.08 -1.56
C TYR A 330 3.18 32.88 -2.68
N GLY A 331 2.39 33.49 -3.57
CA GLY A 331 2.90 34.43 -4.56
C GLY A 331 3.70 35.58 -3.91
N PHE A 332 3.14 36.22 -2.89
CA PHE A 332 3.81 37.31 -2.16
C PHE A 332 5.15 36.87 -1.55
N THR A 333 5.19 35.73 -0.86
CA THR A 333 6.39 35.25 -0.18
C THR A 333 7.44 34.70 -1.16
N SER A 334 7.03 33.90 -2.15
CA SER A 334 7.93 33.33 -3.15
C SER A 334 8.48 34.39 -4.12
N GLY A 335 7.67 35.39 -4.48
CA GLY A 335 8.13 36.55 -5.24
C GLY A 335 9.29 37.27 -4.54
N GLY A 336 9.19 37.43 -3.22
CA GLY A 336 10.24 38.06 -2.44
C GLY A 336 11.57 37.30 -2.44
N LEU A 337 11.54 35.96 -2.52
CA LEU A 337 12.75 35.13 -2.59
C LEU A 337 13.51 35.33 -3.89
N ILE A 338 12.80 35.35 -5.02
CA ILE A 338 13.38 35.56 -6.36
C ILE A 338 14.12 36.90 -6.43
N SER A 339 13.60 37.94 -5.77
CA SER A 339 14.21 39.27 -5.73
C SER A 339 15.44 39.40 -4.85
N LEU A 340 15.53 38.60 -3.80
CA LEU A 340 16.60 38.75 -2.81
C LEU A 340 17.82 37.86 -3.07
N GLN A 341 17.71 36.83 -3.94
CA GLN A 341 18.83 35.93 -4.23
C GLN A 341 20.10 36.67 -4.72
N SER A 342 19.97 37.51 -5.75
CA SER A 342 21.09 38.27 -6.33
C SER A 342 21.55 39.36 -5.38
N ALA A 343 20.63 39.98 -4.64
CA ALA A 343 20.94 41.00 -3.65
C ALA A 343 21.74 40.43 -2.45
N CYS A 344 21.46 39.19 -2.04
CA CYS A 344 22.20 38.48 -0.99
C CYS A 344 23.63 38.12 -1.43
N VAL A 345 23.81 37.68 -2.68
CA VAL A 345 25.14 37.42 -3.27
C VAL A 345 25.94 38.72 -3.41
N ALA A 346 25.31 39.78 -3.91
CA ALA A 346 25.95 41.09 -4.05
C ALA A 346 26.33 41.73 -2.70
N GLN A 347 25.70 41.33 -1.59
CA GLN A 347 26.06 41.81 -0.24
C GLN A 347 27.37 41.20 0.28
N ILE A 348 27.68 39.97 -0.11
CA ILE A 348 28.87 39.23 0.37
C ILE A 348 30.01 39.24 -0.66
N THR A 349 29.76 39.76 -1.86
CA THR A 349 30.76 39.92 -2.91
C THR A 349 31.60 41.17 -2.61
N LYS A 350 32.89 40.97 -2.33
CA LYS A 350 33.83 42.07 -2.03
C LYS A 350 34.22 42.87 -3.28
N ASN A 351 34.53 42.17 -4.37
CA ASN A 351 34.91 42.77 -5.64
C ASN A 351 33.71 42.77 -6.60
N MET A 352 33.08 43.94 -6.79
CA MET A 352 31.88 44.07 -7.63
C MET A 352 32.16 43.93 -9.13
N ARG A 353 33.42 43.87 -9.56
CA ARG A 353 33.82 43.60 -10.96
C ARG A 353 33.67 42.14 -11.36
N ILE A 354 33.48 41.23 -10.41
CA ILE A 354 33.22 39.79 -10.65
C ILE A 354 31.79 39.39 -10.26
N ILE A 355 30.88 40.36 -10.09
CA ILE A 355 29.52 40.07 -9.62
C ILE A 355 28.74 39.19 -10.61
N GLY A 356 28.99 39.32 -11.92
CA GLY A 356 28.41 38.47 -12.95
C GLY A 356 28.85 37.01 -12.77
N VAL A 357 30.12 36.75 -12.49
CA VAL A 357 30.62 35.40 -12.15
C VAL A 357 29.97 34.87 -10.89
N MET A 358 29.90 35.66 -9.81
CA MET A 358 29.37 35.21 -8.52
C MET A 358 27.87 34.88 -8.60
N ILE A 359 27.09 35.67 -9.32
CA ILE A 359 25.68 35.38 -9.57
C ILE A 359 25.55 34.19 -10.53
N GLY A 360 26.39 34.13 -11.58
CA GLY A 360 26.38 33.07 -12.58
C GLY A 360 26.65 31.68 -12.01
N VAL A 361 27.64 31.55 -11.12
CA VAL A 361 27.96 30.29 -10.43
C VAL A 361 26.81 29.87 -9.51
N MET A 362 26.21 30.79 -8.76
CA MET A 362 25.04 30.47 -7.93
C MET A 362 23.89 29.92 -8.78
N MET A 363 23.53 30.61 -9.86
CA MET A 363 22.44 30.19 -10.74
C MET A 363 22.72 28.85 -11.39
N ALA A 364 23.97 28.59 -11.80
CA ALA A 364 24.35 27.31 -12.37
C ALA A 364 24.22 26.16 -11.37
N VAL A 365 24.55 26.36 -10.09
CA VAL A 365 24.30 25.37 -9.05
C VAL A 365 22.81 25.17 -8.83
N CYS A 366 22.03 26.26 -8.75
CA CYS A 366 20.58 26.21 -8.61
C CYS A 366 19.87 25.57 -9.82
N SER A 367 20.52 25.48 -10.99
CA SER A 367 19.97 24.84 -12.20
C SER A 367 19.58 23.39 -11.95
N VAL A 368 20.29 22.69 -11.06
CA VAL A 368 19.98 21.29 -10.69
C VAL A 368 18.64 21.22 -9.97
N GLY A 369 18.39 22.10 -9.01
CA GLY A 369 17.12 22.18 -8.30
C GLY A 369 15.96 22.59 -9.23
N ALA A 370 16.21 23.54 -10.12
CA ALA A 370 15.21 23.97 -11.11
C ALA A 370 14.87 22.86 -12.13
N LEU A 371 15.86 22.07 -12.57
CA LEU A 371 15.67 20.97 -13.52
C LEU A 371 14.97 19.76 -12.88
N THR A 372 15.37 19.39 -11.67
CA THR A 372 14.91 18.15 -11.03
C THR A 372 13.69 18.32 -10.14
N GLY A 373 13.42 19.54 -9.64
CA GLY A 373 12.30 19.81 -8.74
C GLY A 373 10.94 19.44 -9.31
N ASN A 374 10.65 19.87 -10.54
CA ASN A 374 9.36 19.59 -11.17
C ASN A 374 9.19 18.11 -11.54
N PRO A 375 10.14 17.43 -12.20
CA PRO A 375 10.04 15.98 -12.46
C PRO A 375 9.92 15.15 -11.19
N ILE A 376 10.63 15.49 -10.11
CA ILE A 376 10.48 14.80 -8.82
C ILE A 376 9.09 15.09 -8.24
N GLY A 377 8.62 16.34 -8.26
CA GLY A 377 7.24 16.68 -7.87
C GLY A 377 6.19 15.89 -8.67
N GLY A 378 6.42 15.66 -9.95
CA GLY A 378 5.52 14.90 -10.84
C GLY A 378 5.59 13.39 -10.64
N ALA A 379 6.79 12.88 -10.34
CA ALA A 379 6.97 11.51 -9.88
C ALA A 379 6.24 11.29 -8.54
N LEU A 380 6.31 12.27 -7.64
CA LEU A 380 5.60 12.24 -6.36
C LEU A 380 4.08 12.31 -6.54
N THR A 381 3.55 13.12 -7.46
CA THR A 381 2.10 13.11 -7.76
C THR A 381 1.62 11.80 -8.39
N SER A 382 2.50 11.09 -9.10
CA SER A 382 2.22 9.76 -9.66
C SER A 382 2.51 8.61 -8.69
N MET A 383 3.05 8.90 -7.49
CA MET A 383 3.25 7.92 -6.43
C MET A 383 1.93 7.67 -5.67
N LYS A 384 1.59 6.39 -5.52
CA LYS A 384 0.35 5.91 -4.89
C LYS A 384 0.24 6.15 -3.37
N VAL A 385 1.25 6.75 -2.72
CA VAL A 385 1.22 7.12 -1.29
C VAL A 385 1.49 8.62 -1.18
N GLY A 386 0.46 9.39 -0.85
CA GLY A 386 0.50 10.86 -0.74
C GLY A 386 -0.39 11.62 -1.74
N GLY A 387 -0.89 10.92 -2.77
CA GLY A 387 -1.83 11.47 -3.76
C GLY A 387 -1.29 12.71 -4.50
N VAL A 388 -2.18 13.54 -5.03
CA VAL A 388 -1.82 14.83 -5.66
C VAL A 388 -1.10 15.77 -4.68
N SER A 389 -1.14 15.53 -3.36
CA SER A 389 -0.45 16.33 -2.34
C SER A 389 0.99 15.90 -2.01
N ALA A 390 1.52 14.79 -2.55
CA ALA A 390 2.86 14.31 -2.16
C ALA A 390 4.01 15.30 -2.46
N TRP A 391 3.84 16.16 -3.48
CA TRP A 391 4.81 17.23 -3.78
C TRP A 391 4.84 18.33 -2.71
N VAL A 392 3.79 18.44 -1.90
CA VAL A 392 3.64 19.45 -0.84
C VAL A 392 4.68 19.22 0.25
N ASP A 393 4.83 17.99 0.72
CA ASP A 393 5.85 17.64 1.71
C ASP A 393 7.26 17.88 1.18
N PHE A 394 7.54 17.42 -0.04
CA PHE A 394 8.84 17.59 -0.68
C PHE A 394 9.20 19.07 -0.87
N GLY A 395 8.31 19.86 -1.48
CA GLY A 395 8.52 21.29 -1.69
C GLY A 395 8.64 22.08 -0.38
N GLY A 396 7.76 21.79 0.59
CA GLY A 396 7.74 22.45 1.89
C GLY A 396 9.00 22.17 2.71
N VAL A 397 9.44 20.91 2.79
CA VAL A 397 10.65 20.52 3.52
C VAL A 397 11.91 21.10 2.89
N LEU A 398 12.02 21.11 1.55
CA LEU A 398 13.16 21.72 0.86
C LEU A 398 13.27 23.23 1.15
N LEU A 399 12.13 23.94 1.17
CA LEU A 399 12.08 25.36 1.55
C LEU A 399 12.53 25.59 3.00
N LEU A 400 12.11 24.73 3.94
CA LEU A 400 12.55 24.80 5.34
C LEU A 400 14.05 24.46 5.49
N ALA A 401 14.55 23.46 4.77
CA ALA A 401 15.97 23.13 4.74
C ALA A 401 16.80 24.31 4.20
N GLY A 402 16.36 24.93 3.11
CA GLY A 402 16.96 26.15 2.57
C GLY A 402 16.95 27.30 3.59
N THR A 403 15.86 27.46 4.33
CA THR A 403 15.73 28.44 5.42
C THR A 403 16.79 28.25 6.49
N LEU A 404 17.01 27.02 6.96
CA LEU A 404 18.03 26.70 7.97
C LEU A 404 19.45 27.00 7.47
N VAL A 405 19.75 26.68 6.21
CA VAL A 405 21.07 26.95 5.62
C VAL A 405 21.28 28.46 5.42
N LEU A 406 20.26 29.22 5.00
CA LEU A 406 20.33 30.67 4.91
C LEU A 406 20.47 31.33 6.29
N LEU A 407 19.87 30.77 7.33
CA LEU A 407 20.09 31.20 8.71
C LEU A 407 21.55 30.96 9.13
N ALA A 408 22.13 29.82 8.78
CA ALA A 408 23.55 29.56 9.01
C ALA A 408 24.46 30.56 8.26
N ALA A 409 24.11 30.92 7.01
CA ALA A 409 24.80 31.97 6.26
C ALA A 409 24.71 33.33 6.99
N ARG A 410 23.52 33.70 7.48
CA ARG A 410 23.29 34.94 8.23
C ARG A 410 24.12 35.02 9.51
N LEU A 411 24.21 33.92 10.26
CA LEU A 411 25.02 33.81 11.48
C LEU A 411 26.52 33.84 11.18
N ALA A 412 26.96 33.30 10.04
CA ALA A 412 28.35 33.39 9.59
C ALA A 412 28.74 34.80 9.14
N ILE A 413 27.79 35.59 8.64
CA ILE A 413 27.99 36.99 8.25
C ILE A 413 28.09 37.92 9.47
N ASP A 414 27.31 37.67 10.53
CA ASP A 414 27.34 38.46 11.78
C ASP A 414 27.47 37.57 13.03
N PRO A 415 28.72 37.26 13.43
CA PRO A 415 28.99 36.39 14.58
C PRO A 415 28.52 36.96 15.93
N ARG A 416 28.20 38.26 16.02
CA ARG A 416 27.79 38.91 17.29
C ARG A 416 26.39 38.47 17.72
N LEU A 417 25.56 38.02 16.77
CA LEU A 417 24.24 37.47 17.05
C LEU A 417 24.31 36.15 17.85
N LYS A 418 25.38 35.36 17.72
CA LYS A 418 25.63 34.17 18.56
C LYS A 418 25.87 34.51 20.04
N LYS A 419 26.35 35.72 20.36
CA LYS A 419 26.69 36.12 21.73
C LYS A 419 25.55 36.78 22.50
N LYS A 420 24.45 37.16 21.85
CA LYS A 420 23.35 37.96 22.45
C LYS A 420 22.12 37.15 22.87
N SER A 421 22.09 35.84 22.64
CA SER A 421 20.91 35.00 22.93
C SER A 421 21.34 33.67 23.55
N PRO A 422 21.26 33.51 24.88
CA PRO A 422 21.48 32.21 25.55
C PRO A 422 20.46 31.15 25.10
N GLU A 423 19.29 31.57 24.59
CA GLU A 423 18.27 30.69 24.01
C GLU A 423 18.67 30.12 22.64
N LEU A 424 19.66 30.73 21.97
CA LEU A 424 20.17 30.19 20.71
C LEU A 424 21.00 28.91 20.93
N ASP A 425 21.42 28.58 22.16
CA ASP A 425 22.09 27.31 22.46
C ASP A 425 21.15 26.09 22.36
N ILE A 426 19.83 26.28 22.31
CA ILE A 426 18.88 25.19 21.97
C ILE A 426 18.92 24.91 20.46
N ILE A 427 19.12 25.94 19.63
CA ILE A 427 19.30 25.82 18.18
C ILE A 427 20.76 25.47 17.83
N LEU A 428 21.72 25.86 18.68
CA LEU A 428 23.14 25.56 18.55
C LEU A 428 23.53 24.20 19.20
N CYS A 429 22.75 23.64 20.12
CA CYS A 429 22.87 22.24 20.57
C CYS A 429 22.59 21.25 19.44
N MET A 430 21.92 21.67 18.36
CA MET A 430 21.89 20.92 17.09
C MET A 430 23.25 20.91 16.36
N GLN A 431 24.32 21.54 16.87
CA GLN A 431 25.69 21.39 16.35
C GLN A 431 26.33 20.04 16.71
N ILE A 432 25.82 19.27 17.67
CA ILE A 432 26.23 17.86 17.86
C ILE A 432 25.59 16.96 16.77
N ASN A 433 24.60 17.47 16.05
CA ASN A 433 23.87 16.75 15.03
C ASN A 433 24.09 17.29 13.60
N MET A 434 25.18 17.99 13.29
CA MET A 434 25.54 18.19 11.86
C MET A 434 26.02 16.89 11.20
N ARG A 435 26.48 15.90 11.99
CA ARG A 435 26.55 14.52 11.51
C ARG A 435 25.16 13.93 11.34
N PHE A 436 24.19 14.17 12.22
CA PHE A 436 22.81 13.69 12.07
C PHE A 436 21.95 14.42 11.04
N LEU A 437 22.28 15.64 10.61
CA LEU A 437 21.61 16.37 9.52
C LEU A 437 22.33 16.19 8.18
N GLY A 438 23.65 15.95 8.20
CA GLY A 438 24.37 15.39 7.06
C GLY A 438 24.01 13.92 6.85
N ILE A 439 23.81 13.14 7.92
CA ILE A 439 23.30 11.77 7.93
C ILE A 439 21.78 11.78 7.80
N ALA A 440 21.00 12.80 8.16
CA ALA A 440 19.57 12.85 7.81
C ALA A 440 19.39 13.37 6.40
N ALA A 441 20.25 14.25 5.86
CA ALA A 441 20.22 14.59 4.45
C ALA A 441 20.73 13.41 3.60
N VAL A 442 21.77 12.70 4.03
CA VAL A 442 22.28 11.47 3.38
C VAL A 442 21.42 10.27 3.71
N ALA A 443 20.72 10.18 4.85
CA ALA A 443 19.72 9.14 5.17
C ALA A 443 18.35 9.49 4.64
N ILE A 444 18.03 10.75 4.31
CA ILE A 444 16.89 11.10 3.47
C ILE A 444 17.28 10.83 2.02
N PHE A 445 18.50 11.15 1.58
CA PHE A 445 18.99 10.79 0.25
C PHE A 445 19.18 9.27 0.12
N THR A 446 19.57 8.54 1.17
CA THR A 446 19.63 7.07 1.19
C THR A 446 18.36 6.42 1.67
N THR A 447 17.36 7.06 2.28
CA THR A 447 15.99 6.51 2.37
C THR A 447 15.19 6.83 1.11
N VAL A 448 15.58 7.84 0.33
CA VAL A 448 15.02 8.11 -1.01
C VAL A 448 15.73 7.25 -2.08
N VAL A 449 17.01 6.90 -1.90
CA VAL A 449 17.74 5.96 -2.76
C VAL A 449 17.66 4.50 -2.28
N SER A 450 17.38 4.24 -0.99
CA SER A 450 17.05 2.89 -0.45
C SER A 450 15.56 2.69 -0.14
N ALA A 451 14.71 3.65 -0.53
CA ALA A 451 13.35 3.29 -0.91
C ALA A 451 13.49 2.46 -2.19
N TYR A 452 13.85 1.18 -2.04
CA TYR A 452 13.26 0.15 -2.88
C TYR A 452 11.78 0.51 -2.92
N PRO A 453 11.22 0.85 -4.09
CA PRO A 453 9.80 1.20 -4.17
C PRO A 453 9.01 0.15 -3.40
N LYS A 454 8.03 0.54 -2.57
CA LYS A 454 7.18 -0.45 -1.87
C LYS A 454 6.66 -1.52 -2.86
N SER A 455 6.42 -1.12 -4.10
CA SER A 455 6.12 -1.98 -5.24
C SER A 455 7.25 -2.96 -5.62
N THR A 456 8.52 -2.55 -5.61
CA THR A 456 9.68 -3.45 -5.83
C THR A 456 9.90 -4.40 -4.67
N THR A 457 9.72 -3.93 -3.42
CA THR A 457 9.76 -4.81 -2.23
C THR A 457 8.65 -5.84 -2.29
N LEU A 458 7.44 -5.41 -2.65
CA LEU A 458 6.29 -6.29 -2.86
C LEU A 458 6.56 -7.26 -4.00
N TYR A 459 7.00 -6.78 -5.16
CA TYR A 459 7.31 -7.59 -6.34
C TYR A 459 8.32 -8.68 -6.01
N ASN A 460 9.46 -8.33 -5.39
CA ASN A 460 10.47 -9.32 -5.02
C ASN A 460 9.92 -10.36 -4.03
N CYS A 461 9.11 -9.94 -3.06
CA CYS A 461 8.49 -10.85 -2.11
C CYS A 461 7.50 -11.80 -2.79
N VAL A 462 6.61 -11.28 -3.64
CA VAL A 462 5.62 -12.07 -4.39
C VAL A 462 6.31 -12.99 -5.40
N SER A 463 7.34 -12.52 -6.08
CA SER A 463 8.17 -13.33 -6.99
C SER A 463 8.82 -14.51 -6.27
N ASN A 464 9.27 -14.33 -5.03
CA ASN A 464 9.79 -15.44 -4.22
C ASN A 464 8.71 -16.44 -3.83
N VAL A 465 7.46 -15.99 -3.59
CA VAL A 465 6.34 -16.90 -3.31
C VAL A 465 6.02 -17.78 -4.51
N PHE A 466 6.01 -17.21 -5.72
CA PHE A 466 5.71 -17.96 -6.95
C PHE A 466 6.91 -18.67 -7.58
N GLY A 467 8.13 -18.34 -7.14
CA GLY A 467 9.36 -18.91 -7.65
C GLY A 467 9.49 -18.75 -9.18
N PRO A 468 9.83 -19.81 -9.92
CA PRO A 468 10.00 -19.76 -11.38
C PRO A 468 8.73 -19.33 -12.16
N SER A 469 7.55 -19.50 -11.57
CA SER A 469 6.26 -19.15 -12.21
C SER A 469 5.88 -17.67 -12.08
N ALA A 470 6.67 -16.87 -11.35
CA ALA A 470 6.40 -15.46 -11.08
C ALA A 470 6.15 -14.62 -12.34
N PRO A 471 6.94 -14.72 -13.44
CA PRO A 471 6.76 -13.86 -14.61
C PRO A 471 5.42 -14.07 -15.33
N GLN A 472 4.80 -15.25 -15.22
CA GLN A 472 3.49 -15.49 -15.83
C GLN A 472 2.33 -15.10 -14.91
N ARG A 473 2.57 -14.92 -13.60
CA ARG A 473 1.53 -14.82 -12.56
C ARG A 473 1.48 -13.46 -11.86
N ILE A 474 2.40 -12.57 -12.21
CA ILE A 474 2.48 -11.22 -11.67
C ILE A 474 2.24 -10.25 -12.81
N VAL A 475 1.31 -9.33 -12.61
CA VAL A 475 1.07 -8.21 -13.53
C VAL A 475 1.32 -6.91 -12.78
N THR A 476 2.13 -6.06 -13.38
CA THR A 476 2.57 -4.76 -12.85
C THR A 476 2.20 -3.65 -13.83
N PRO A 477 2.17 -2.37 -13.40
CA PRO A 477 1.91 -1.25 -14.30
C PRO A 477 2.82 -1.14 -15.53
N ASN A 478 3.95 -1.84 -15.55
CA ASN A 478 4.88 -1.85 -16.69
C ASN A 478 4.51 -2.90 -17.75
N ASP A 479 3.60 -3.82 -17.45
CA ASP A 479 3.18 -4.88 -18.38
C ASP A 479 2.10 -4.38 -19.34
N THR A 480 2.18 -4.76 -20.61
CA THR A 480 1.20 -4.37 -21.64
C THR A 480 -0.21 -4.90 -21.37
N THR A 481 -0.33 -5.89 -20.50
CA THR A 481 -1.59 -6.52 -20.09
C THR A 481 -2.23 -5.89 -18.86
N TYR A 482 -1.56 -4.95 -18.20
CA TYR A 482 -2.00 -4.37 -16.92
C TYR A 482 -3.33 -3.63 -17.00
N LEU A 483 -3.51 -2.82 -18.04
CA LEU A 483 -4.73 -2.02 -18.22
C LEU A 483 -5.99 -2.87 -18.36
N ASP A 484 -5.85 -4.07 -18.94
CA ASP A 484 -6.95 -5.05 -19.01
C ASP A 484 -7.09 -5.81 -17.68
N SER A 485 -5.97 -6.34 -17.16
CA SER A 485 -5.93 -7.18 -15.95
C SER A 485 -6.47 -6.51 -14.70
N ARG A 486 -6.35 -5.17 -14.58
CA ARG A 486 -6.87 -4.41 -13.44
C ARG A 486 -8.40 -4.40 -13.39
N LEU A 487 -9.05 -4.59 -14.53
CA LEU A 487 -10.49 -4.46 -14.69
C LEU A 487 -11.19 -5.78 -14.39
N GLY A 488 -12.45 -5.66 -13.97
CA GLY A 488 -13.38 -6.77 -13.82
C GLY A 488 -14.41 -6.74 -14.93
N GLU A 489 -15.70 -6.90 -14.59
CA GLU A 489 -16.79 -6.69 -15.54
C GLU A 489 -16.97 -5.20 -15.90
N THR A 490 -16.88 -4.31 -14.91
CA THR A 490 -17.15 -2.87 -15.06
C THR A 490 -15.89 -2.11 -15.48
N ILE A 491 -16.04 -1.19 -16.46
CA ILE A 491 -14.94 -0.40 -17.04
C ILE A 491 -15.00 1.10 -16.70
N GLN A 492 -15.83 1.48 -15.74
CA GLN A 492 -16.04 2.89 -15.36
C GLN A 492 -15.03 3.46 -14.37
N PHE A 493 -14.23 2.62 -13.70
CA PHE A 493 -13.30 3.08 -12.68
C PHE A 493 -11.83 2.97 -13.11
N ASP A 494 -11.08 4.03 -12.86
CA ASP A 494 -9.64 4.09 -13.03
C ASP A 494 -8.87 3.66 -11.79
N GLU A 495 -9.29 2.53 -11.21
CA GLU A 495 -8.55 1.91 -10.11
C GLU A 495 -7.22 1.34 -10.62
N LEU A 496 -6.12 1.78 -10.02
CA LEU A 496 -4.75 1.40 -10.40
C LEU A 496 -4.08 0.64 -9.24
N PRO A 497 -4.23 -0.70 -9.14
CA PRO A 497 -3.52 -1.49 -8.14
C PRO A 497 -1.99 -1.47 -8.38
N VAL A 498 -1.17 -1.60 -7.35
CA VAL A 498 0.30 -1.58 -7.49
C VAL A 498 0.84 -2.85 -8.16
N LEU A 499 0.14 -3.97 -7.99
CA LEU A 499 0.55 -5.30 -8.43
C LEU A 499 -0.68 -6.21 -8.38
N LEU A 500 -0.80 -7.12 -9.35
CA LEU A 500 -1.76 -8.21 -9.33
C LEU A 500 -1.01 -9.54 -9.28
N ALA A 501 -1.41 -10.43 -8.39
CA ALA A 501 -0.82 -11.76 -8.23
C ALA A 501 -1.91 -12.82 -8.34
N TYR A 502 -1.74 -13.74 -9.30
CA TYR A 502 -2.70 -14.81 -9.58
C TYR A 502 -2.31 -16.07 -8.81
N ALA A 503 -2.97 -16.29 -7.68
CA ALA A 503 -2.78 -17.46 -6.83
C ALA A 503 -3.46 -18.70 -7.44
N GLN A 504 -2.76 -19.83 -7.42
CA GLN A 504 -3.22 -21.12 -7.92
C GLN A 504 -3.42 -22.12 -6.77
N GLU A 505 -2.75 -21.92 -5.63
CA GLU A 505 -2.85 -22.81 -4.47
C GLU A 505 -3.17 -22.04 -3.18
N SER A 506 -3.97 -22.64 -2.30
CA SER A 506 -4.41 -21.98 -1.05
C SER A 506 -3.22 -21.61 -0.14
N LYS A 507 -2.14 -22.42 -0.16
CA LYS A 507 -0.93 -22.22 0.62
C LYS A 507 -0.15 -20.94 0.25
N GLU A 508 -0.38 -20.39 -0.93
CA GLU A 508 0.28 -19.17 -1.41
C GLU A 508 -0.33 -17.91 -0.77
N ILE A 509 -1.59 -17.94 -0.36
CA ILE A 509 -2.35 -16.76 0.08
C ILE A 509 -1.75 -16.14 1.35
N ALA A 510 -1.38 -16.96 2.34
CA ALA A 510 -0.76 -16.49 3.57
C ALA A 510 0.60 -15.78 3.34
N PRO A 511 1.55 -16.36 2.58
CA PRO A 511 2.76 -15.66 2.12
C PRO A 511 2.47 -14.35 1.38
N LEU A 512 1.49 -14.30 0.48
CA LEU A 512 1.14 -13.08 -0.25
C LEU A 512 0.63 -11.98 0.69
N ILE A 513 -0.21 -12.32 1.68
CA ILE A 513 -0.65 -11.38 2.72
C ILE A 513 0.56 -10.86 3.53
N ARG A 514 1.51 -11.73 3.87
CA ARG A 514 2.76 -11.33 4.55
C ARG A 514 3.59 -10.38 3.67
N CYS A 515 3.65 -10.62 2.36
CA CYS A 515 4.30 -9.71 1.42
C CYS A 515 3.64 -8.33 1.40
N ALA A 516 2.30 -8.27 1.39
CA ALA A 516 1.53 -7.03 1.50
C ALA A 516 1.88 -6.26 2.78
N LYS A 517 1.86 -6.97 3.92
CA LYS A 517 2.18 -6.42 5.25
C LYS A 517 3.63 -5.91 5.31
N LYS A 518 4.59 -6.68 4.80
CA LYS A 518 6.01 -6.33 4.74
C LYS A 518 6.25 -5.09 3.87
N ALA A 519 5.54 -4.97 2.75
CA ALA A 519 5.66 -3.82 1.86
C ALA A 519 4.85 -2.60 2.34
N GLY A 520 4.02 -2.75 3.38
CA GLY A 520 3.12 -1.71 3.86
C GLY A 520 2.09 -1.29 2.81
N ILE A 521 1.58 -2.27 2.04
CA ILE A 521 0.57 -2.10 0.99
C ILE A 521 -0.67 -2.92 1.38
N ARG A 522 -1.86 -2.31 1.26
CA ARG A 522 -3.12 -2.99 1.54
C ARG A 522 -3.36 -4.08 0.49
N ALA A 523 -3.60 -5.31 0.94
CA ALA A 523 -4.06 -6.39 0.07
C ALA A 523 -5.59 -6.32 -0.11
N VAL A 524 -6.05 -6.60 -1.32
CA VAL A 524 -7.46 -6.82 -1.66
C VAL A 524 -7.60 -8.15 -2.38
N ALA A 525 -8.66 -8.89 -2.08
CA ALA A 525 -8.92 -10.18 -2.71
C ALA A 525 -9.80 -9.98 -3.94
N ARG A 526 -9.53 -10.71 -5.01
CA ARG A 526 -10.39 -10.78 -6.20
C ARG A 526 -10.66 -12.22 -6.55
N ALA A 527 -11.94 -12.57 -6.72
CA ALA A 527 -12.38 -13.86 -7.23
C ALA A 527 -13.07 -13.69 -8.58
N GLY A 528 -14.18 -12.93 -8.59
CA GLY A 528 -15.02 -12.76 -9.76
C GLY A 528 -14.77 -11.50 -10.60
N GLY A 529 -14.21 -10.43 -10.02
CA GLY A 529 -14.18 -9.13 -10.68
C GLY A 529 -15.57 -8.51 -10.97
N HIS A 530 -16.63 -8.99 -10.31
CA HIS A 530 -18.02 -8.52 -10.44
C HIS A 530 -18.40 -7.44 -9.41
N SER A 531 -17.40 -6.79 -8.80
CA SER A 531 -17.66 -5.69 -7.88
C SER A 531 -18.06 -4.46 -8.68
N PHE A 532 -19.32 -4.03 -8.60
CA PHE A 532 -19.83 -2.86 -9.33
C PHE A 532 -19.18 -1.53 -8.94
N GLU A 533 -18.42 -1.51 -7.84
CA GLU A 533 -17.61 -0.36 -7.36
C GLU A 533 -16.10 -0.61 -7.44
N ALA A 534 -15.66 -1.64 -8.18
CA ALA A 534 -14.25 -2.03 -8.31
C ALA A 534 -13.46 -2.27 -6.98
N TYR A 535 -14.14 -2.54 -5.87
CA TYR A 535 -13.53 -2.77 -4.54
C TYR A 535 -12.55 -3.97 -4.48
N SER A 536 -12.59 -4.85 -5.48
CA SER A 536 -11.60 -5.94 -5.64
C SER A 536 -10.29 -5.52 -6.33
N ALA A 537 -10.13 -4.25 -6.73
CA ALA A 537 -8.97 -3.77 -7.49
C ALA A 537 -8.53 -2.32 -7.16
N LEU A 538 -8.83 -1.83 -5.94
CA LEU A 538 -8.63 -0.44 -5.51
C LEU A 538 -7.23 0.15 -5.78
N ASN A 539 -7.18 1.46 -5.94
CA ASN A 539 -5.99 2.23 -6.20
C ASN A 539 -4.96 2.07 -5.08
N GLY A 540 -3.68 1.90 -5.45
CA GLY A 540 -2.62 1.72 -4.45
C GLY A 540 -2.60 0.36 -3.75
N THR A 541 -3.51 -0.56 -4.08
CA THR A 541 -3.60 -1.87 -3.41
C THR A 541 -2.88 -2.99 -4.14
N PHE A 542 -2.56 -4.05 -3.40
CA PHE A 542 -2.07 -5.31 -3.94
C PHE A 542 -3.25 -6.26 -4.15
N VAL A 543 -3.55 -6.60 -5.41
CA VAL A 543 -4.61 -7.55 -5.74
C VAL A 543 -4.09 -8.97 -5.63
N ILE A 544 -4.65 -9.72 -4.68
CA ILE A 544 -4.50 -11.17 -4.59
C ILE A 544 -5.68 -11.77 -5.32
N ASP A 545 -5.45 -12.15 -6.58
CA ASP A 545 -6.45 -12.80 -7.41
C ASP A 545 -6.46 -14.31 -7.13
N ILE A 546 -7.62 -14.84 -6.77
CA ILE A 546 -7.81 -16.24 -6.41
C ILE A 546 -8.60 -17.01 -7.46
N ALA A 547 -8.88 -16.45 -8.65
CA ALA A 547 -9.75 -17.07 -9.67
C ALA A 547 -9.29 -18.48 -10.12
N HIS A 548 -8.00 -18.82 -9.92
CA HIS A 548 -7.46 -20.14 -10.22
C HIS A 548 -7.52 -21.13 -9.05
N LEU A 549 -7.95 -20.72 -7.85
CA LEU A 549 -8.43 -21.62 -6.80
C LEU A 549 -9.82 -22.12 -7.18
N ASN A 550 -9.90 -22.98 -8.20
CA ASN A 550 -11.16 -23.33 -8.85
C ASN A 550 -11.45 -24.84 -8.90
N TYR A 551 -10.81 -25.66 -8.07
CA TYR A 551 -11.05 -27.11 -8.02
C TYR A 551 -12.44 -27.43 -7.45
N VAL A 552 -12.97 -28.60 -7.79
CA VAL A 552 -14.25 -29.13 -7.30
C VAL A 552 -14.05 -30.61 -6.98
N ASN A 553 -14.15 -30.96 -5.70
CA ASN A 553 -14.05 -32.35 -5.24
C ASN A 553 -15.39 -32.75 -4.62
N VAL A 554 -16.17 -33.55 -5.34
CA VAL A 554 -17.48 -34.05 -4.90
C VAL A 554 -17.28 -35.26 -3.98
N SER A 555 -18.04 -35.33 -2.88
CA SER A 555 -18.03 -36.48 -1.97
C SER A 555 -18.60 -37.74 -2.64
N ASP A 556 -18.23 -38.92 -2.15
CA ASP A 556 -18.70 -40.20 -2.72
C ASP A 556 -20.23 -40.35 -2.70
N ASP A 557 -20.87 -39.82 -1.65
CA ASP A 557 -22.33 -39.79 -1.48
C ASP A 557 -23.03 -38.68 -2.30
N ARG A 558 -22.23 -37.82 -2.97
CA ARG A 558 -22.65 -36.68 -3.78
C ARG A 558 -23.54 -35.67 -3.05
N GLN A 559 -23.48 -35.65 -1.72
CA GLN A 559 -24.22 -34.69 -0.89
C GLN A 559 -23.43 -33.41 -0.65
N THR A 560 -22.11 -33.45 -0.79
CA THR A 560 -21.24 -32.30 -0.54
C THR A 560 -20.14 -32.16 -1.59
N ALA A 561 -19.60 -30.96 -1.71
CA ALA A 561 -18.37 -30.73 -2.47
C ALA A 561 -17.43 -29.78 -1.72
N VAL A 562 -16.14 -30.07 -1.77
CA VAL A 562 -15.07 -29.14 -1.42
C VAL A 562 -14.67 -28.38 -2.67
N VAL A 563 -14.84 -27.06 -2.63
CA VAL A 563 -14.76 -26.19 -3.80
C VAL A 563 -13.78 -25.05 -3.53
N GLY A 564 -12.85 -24.83 -4.46
CA GLY A 564 -11.98 -23.67 -4.45
C GLY A 564 -12.80 -22.38 -4.56
N ALA A 565 -12.58 -21.43 -3.65
CA ALA A 565 -13.44 -20.25 -3.50
C ALA A 565 -13.38 -19.26 -4.67
N GLY A 566 -12.35 -19.38 -5.53
CA GLY A 566 -12.18 -18.55 -6.72
C GLY A 566 -12.99 -18.98 -7.93
N ILE A 567 -13.62 -20.16 -7.90
CA ILE A 567 -14.38 -20.68 -9.03
C ILE A 567 -15.50 -19.73 -9.46
N ARG A 568 -15.77 -19.68 -10.76
CA ARG A 568 -16.93 -18.99 -11.33
C ARG A 568 -18.18 -19.87 -11.23
N LEU A 569 -19.36 -19.28 -11.11
CA LEU A 569 -20.61 -20.03 -10.95
C LEU A 569 -20.86 -21.00 -12.11
N GLY A 570 -20.66 -20.57 -13.36
CA GLY A 570 -20.80 -21.43 -14.54
C GLY A 570 -19.89 -22.65 -14.48
N ALA A 571 -18.59 -22.42 -14.21
CA ALA A 571 -17.59 -23.48 -14.08
C ALA A 571 -17.94 -24.46 -12.95
N LEU A 572 -18.48 -23.96 -11.82
CA LEU A 572 -18.99 -24.81 -10.75
C LEU A 572 -20.17 -25.66 -11.22
N TYR A 573 -21.13 -25.08 -11.94
CA TYR A 573 -22.28 -25.83 -12.45
C TYR A 573 -21.86 -26.91 -13.45
N THR A 574 -20.96 -26.59 -14.38
CA THR A 574 -20.40 -27.55 -15.34
C THR A 574 -19.67 -28.70 -14.63
N ALA A 575 -18.88 -28.42 -13.60
CA ALA A 575 -18.20 -29.47 -12.85
C ALA A 575 -19.17 -30.37 -12.07
N LEU A 576 -20.23 -29.80 -11.47
CA LEU A 576 -21.20 -30.57 -10.68
C LEU A 576 -22.19 -31.38 -11.52
N SER A 577 -22.48 -30.93 -12.75
CA SER A 577 -23.43 -31.61 -13.65
C SER A 577 -22.91 -32.98 -14.09
N GLU A 578 -21.58 -33.15 -14.23
CA GLU A 578 -20.93 -34.45 -14.50
C GLU A 578 -21.22 -35.51 -13.42
N HIS A 579 -21.54 -35.06 -12.20
CA HIS A 579 -21.90 -35.94 -11.08
C HIS A 579 -23.42 -36.07 -10.88
N GLY A 580 -24.24 -35.43 -11.73
CA GLY A 580 -25.70 -35.41 -11.61
C GLY A 580 -26.21 -34.55 -10.46
N THR A 581 -25.40 -33.58 -10.02
CA THR A 581 -25.72 -32.68 -8.90
C THR A 581 -25.61 -31.22 -9.31
N SER A 582 -25.99 -30.30 -8.43
CA SER A 582 -25.83 -28.87 -8.65
C SER A 582 -25.71 -28.11 -7.33
N PHE A 583 -25.42 -26.82 -7.45
CA PHE A 583 -25.39 -25.87 -6.34
C PHE A 583 -26.48 -24.82 -6.53
N ILE A 584 -27.21 -24.48 -5.47
CA ILE A 584 -28.22 -23.41 -5.47
C ILE A 584 -27.48 -22.07 -5.52
N GLY A 585 -27.49 -21.39 -6.67
CA GLY A 585 -26.71 -20.19 -6.91
C GLY A 585 -27.28 -19.32 -8.03
N GLY A 586 -26.64 -18.18 -8.27
CA GLY A 586 -27.10 -17.15 -9.20
C GLY A 586 -27.06 -17.58 -10.68
N ILE A 587 -27.67 -16.74 -11.52
CA ILE A 587 -27.85 -17.01 -12.96
C ILE A 587 -26.62 -16.61 -13.80
N CYS A 588 -25.87 -15.57 -13.39
CA CYS A 588 -24.73 -15.05 -14.14
C CYS A 588 -23.51 -15.99 -14.06
N PRO A 589 -23.09 -16.65 -15.16
CA PRO A 589 -22.07 -17.70 -15.11
C PRO A 589 -20.67 -17.20 -14.72
N THR A 590 -20.35 -15.94 -15.04
CA THR A 590 -19.02 -15.34 -14.82
C THR A 590 -18.80 -14.83 -13.40
N VAL A 591 -19.83 -14.77 -12.56
CA VAL A 591 -19.71 -14.33 -11.15
C VAL A 591 -18.84 -15.30 -10.35
N GLY A 592 -17.95 -14.77 -9.51
CA GLY A 592 -17.08 -15.57 -8.65
C GLY A 592 -17.76 -15.99 -7.34
N LEU A 593 -17.59 -17.26 -6.95
CA LEU A 593 -18.27 -17.88 -5.81
C LEU A 593 -18.04 -17.13 -4.48
N ALA A 594 -16.79 -16.79 -4.14
CA ALA A 594 -16.48 -16.12 -2.87
C ALA A 594 -17.17 -14.76 -2.70
N GLY A 595 -17.20 -13.95 -3.76
CA GLY A 595 -17.88 -12.65 -3.74
C GLY A 595 -19.40 -12.83 -3.61
N PHE A 596 -19.97 -13.75 -4.39
CA PHE A 596 -21.40 -14.06 -4.38
C PHE A 596 -21.91 -14.53 -3.02
N ILE A 597 -21.22 -15.47 -2.38
CA ILE A 597 -21.55 -15.94 -1.02
C ILE A 597 -21.36 -14.82 0.02
N GLY A 598 -20.33 -13.99 -0.16
CA GLY A 598 -20.06 -12.83 0.69
C GLY A 598 -21.20 -11.81 0.74
N SER A 599 -22.06 -11.78 -0.29
CA SER A 599 -23.24 -10.91 -0.38
C SER A 599 -24.56 -11.64 -0.08
N GLY A 600 -24.53 -12.92 0.28
CA GLY A 600 -25.69 -13.77 0.58
C GLY A 600 -26.11 -14.67 -0.59
N GLY A 601 -26.05 -14.16 -1.81
CA GLY A 601 -26.24 -14.96 -3.03
C GLY A 601 -27.70 -15.32 -3.32
N PHE A 602 -28.46 -14.34 -3.78
CA PHE A 602 -29.84 -14.55 -4.25
C PHE A 602 -29.86 -15.39 -5.54
N ASN A 603 -30.96 -16.10 -5.77
CA ASN A 603 -31.07 -17.06 -6.88
C ASN A 603 -32.53 -17.32 -7.30
N MET A 604 -32.71 -17.98 -8.44
CA MET A 604 -34.03 -18.32 -9.02
C MET A 604 -34.72 -19.52 -8.35
N GLN A 605 -34.25 -19.99 -7.20
CA GLN A 605 -34.87 -21.04 -6.39
C GLN A 605 -35.09 -20.60 -4.93
N GLN A 606 -34.76 -19.35 -4.59
CA GLN A 606 -34.55 -18.94 -3.21
C GLN A 606 -35.80 -18.99 -2.33
N ARG A 607 -37.00 -18.84 -2.92
CA ARG A 607 -38.26 -18.87 -2.19
C ARG A 607 -38.50 -20.23 -1.53
N SER A 608 -38.15 -21.33 -2.21
CA SER A 608 -38.24 -22.68 -1.66
C SER A 608 -36.93 -23.20 -1.08
N GLN A 609 -35.79 -22.88 -1.70
CA GLN A 609 -34.50 -23.45 -1.34
C GLN A 609 -33.65 -22.59 -0.39
N GLY A 610 -33.95 -21.30 -0.24
CA GLY A 610 -33.15 -20.34 0.51
C GLY A 610 -32.04 -19.70 -0.32
N LEU A 611 -31.27 -18.82 0.31
CA LEU A 611 -30.13 -18.15 -0.33
C LEU A 611 -28.93 -19.10 -0.48
N ALA A 612 -28.04 -18.84 -1.44
CA ALA A 612 -26.88 -19.68 -1.70
C ALA A 612 -25.96 -19.82 -0.48
N VAL A 613 -25.86 -18.76 0.32
CA VAL A 613 -25.10 -18.75 1.57
C VAL A 613 -25.57 -19.79 2.60
N GLU A 614 -26.83 -20.21 2.55
CA GLU A 614 -27.41 -21.22 3.43
C GLU A 614 -26.98 -22.65 3.06
N HIS A 615 -26.39 -22.82 1.88
CA HIS A 615 -25.85 -24.07 1.37
C HIS A 615 -24.32 -24.21 1.60
N VAL A 616 -23.74 -23.34 2.41
CA VAL A 616 -22.33 -23.43 2.85
C VAL A 616 -22.28 -24.11 4.20
N LEU A 617 -21.54 -25.22 4.28
CA LEU A 617 -21.38 -26.05 5.49
C LEU A 617 -20.13 -25.66 6.29
N ALA A 618 -19.04 -25.31 5.59
CA ALA A 618 -17.79 -24.83 6.18
C ALA A 618 -17.01 -24.00 5.16
N ALA A 619 -16.01 -23.26 5.64
CA ALA A 619 -15.08 -22.51 4.80
C ALA A 619 -13.68 -22.50 5.40
N LYS A 620 -12.66 -22.54 4.54
CA LYS A 620 -11.26 -22.30 4.92
C LYS A 620 -10.91 -20.85 4.62
N VAL A 621 -10.45 -20.12 5.64
CA VAL A 621 -10.24 -18.66 5.59
C VAL A 621 -8.81 -18.32 5.99
N VAL A 622 -8.13 -17.54 5.16
CA VAL A 622 -6.82 -16.97 5.50
C VAL A 622 -7.01 -15.58 6.09
N LEU A 623 -6.59 -15.41 7.33
CA LEU A 623 -6.75 -14.18 8.11
C LEU A 623 -5.64 -13.16 7.79
N ALA A 624 -5.82 -11.93 8.25
CA ALA A 624 -4.90 -10.82 8.01
C ALA A 624 -3.49 -11.02 8.64
N ASP A 625 -3.37 -11.90 9.63
CA ASP A 625 -2.09 -12.31 10.23
C ASP A 625 -1.41 -13.47 9.46
N GLY A 626 -2.06 -14.00 8.43
CA GLY A 626 -1.57 -15.11 7.61
C GLY A 626 -1.93 -16.49 8.16
N ARG A 627 -2.69 -16.61 9.26
CA ARG A 627 -3.21 -17.90 9.72
C ARG A 627 -4.35 -18.38 8.83
N THR A 628 -4.36 -19.67 8.55
CA THR A 628 -5.50 -20.33 7.90
C THR A 628 -6.35 -20.97 8.98
N VAL A 629 -7.64 -20.66 9.01
CA VAL A 629 -8.60 -21.19 9.96
C VAL A 629 -9.78 -21.83 9.24
N VAL A 630 -10.43 -22.78 9.89
CA VAL A 630 -11.73 -23.33 9.43
C VAL A 630 -12.84 -22.58 10.15
N ALA A 631 -13.84 -22.16 9.38
CA ALA A 631 -15.07 -21.54 9.86
C ALA A 631 -16.25 -22.46 9.53
N SER A 632 -16.96 -22.93 10.55
CA SER A 632 -18.12 -23.81 10.50
C SER A 632 -19.06 -23.49 11.68
N PRO A 633 -20.23 -24.14 11.80
CA PRO A 633 -21.10 -23.97 12.96
C PRO A 633 -20.39 -24.28 14.30
N ASP A 634 -19.45 -25.23 14.30
CA ASP A 634 -18.78 -25.72 15.51
C ASP A 634 -17.40 -25.09 15.71
N THR A 635 -16.76 -24.60 14.65
CA THR A 635 -15.39 -24.05 14.68
C THR A 635 -15.37 -22.62 14.14
N ASN A 636 -14.94 -21.64 14.94
CA ASN A 636 -15.03 -20.21 14.61
C ASN A 636 -16.44 -19.77 14.12
N PRO A 637 -17.54 -20.05 14.87
CA PRO A 637 -18.92 -19.76 14.45
C PRO A 637 -19.18 -18.27 14.20
N ASP A 638 -18.45 -17.40 14.89
CA ASP A 638 -18.53 -15.95 14.73
C ASP A 638 -18.02 -15.48 13.36
N LEU A 639 -16.89 -16.05 12.91
CA LEU A 639 -16.34 -15.86 11.57
C LEU A 639 -17.23 -16.51 10.51
N PHE A 640 -17.73 -17.71 10.78
CA PHE A 640 -18.63 -18.43 9.87
C PHE A 640 -19.92 -17.66 9.61
N PHE A 641 -20.48 -16.99 10.62
CA PHE A 641 -21.56 -16.03 10.46
C PHE A 641 -21.17 -14.86 9.55
N ALA A 642 -20.00 -14.24 9.78
CA ALA A 642 -19.59 -13.00 9.11
C ALA A 642 -19.24 -13.17 7.63
N ILE A 643 -18.56 -14.26 7.24
CA ILE A 643 -18.20 -14.52 5.83
C ILE A 643 -19.41 -14.89 4.96
N ARG A 644 -20.54 -15.19 5.60
CA ARG A 644 -21.79 -15.62 4.99
C ARG A 644 -22.76 -14.44 4.93
N GLY A 645 -22.55 -13.52 3.98
CA GLY A 645 -23.41 -12.35 3.74
C GLY A 645 -22.93 -11.02 4.36
N GLY A 646 -21.79 -11.00 5.06
CA GLY A 646 -21.24 -9.81 5.73
C GLY A 646 -20.24 -8.99 4.91
N GLY A 647 -20.09 -9.27 3.61
CA GLY A 647 -19.14 -8.61 2.70
C GLY A 647 -17.90 -9.47 2.41
N GLY A 648 -17.68 -9.76 1.12
CA GLY A 648 -16.54 -10.55 0.66
C GLY A 648 -15.19 -9.88 0.95
N GLY A 649 -14.21 -10.64 1.44
CA GLY A 649 -12.85 -10.15 1.71
C GLY A 649 -12.68 -9.31 2.98
N THR A 650 -13.76 -8.98 3.70
CA THR A 650 -13.69 -8.13 4.91
C THR A 650 -13.08 -8.84 6.13
N TYR A 651 -13.36 -10.13 6.30
CA TYR A 651 -12.97 -10.92 7.49
C TYR A 651 -11.79 -11.87 7.25
N GLY A 652 -11.20 -11.82 6.06
CA GLY A 652 -10.17 -12.73 5.57
C GLY A 652 -10.43 -13.11 4.11
N ILE A 653 -9.47 -13.81 3.51
CA ILE A 653 -9.60 -14.35 2.16
C ILE A 653 -10.11 -15.79 2.29
N VAL A 654 -11.35 -16.04 1.87
CA VAL A 654 -11.88 -17.40 1.79
C VAL A 654 -11.23 -18.09 0.60
N VAL A 655 -10.62 -19.26 0.83
CA VAL A 655 -9.87 -20.00 -0.19
C VAL A 655 -10.57 -21.29 -0.61
N GLU A 656 -11.48 -21.79 0.21
CA GLU A 656 -12.21 -23.05 0.01
C GLU A 656 -13.56 -22.98 0.73
N PHE A 657 -14.59 -23.55 0.11
CA PHE A 657 -15.89 -23.79 0.72
C PHE A 657 -16.21 -25.29 0.70
N THR A 658 -16.87 -25.76 1.75
CA THR A 658 -17.61 -27.02 1.73
C THR A 658 -19.08 -26.68 1.49
N LEU A 659 -19.61 -27.11 0.35
CA LEU A 659 -20.96 -26.81 -0.09
C LEU A 659 -21.85 -28.04 0.06
N SER A 660 -23.11 -27.85 0.42
CA SER A 660 -24.16 -28.86 0.25
C SER A 660 -24.60 -28.88 -1.21
N LEU A 661 -24.70 -30.08 -1.79
CA LEU A 661 -25.15 -30.29 -3.16
C LEU A 661 -26.64 -30.66 -3.19
N THR A 662 -27.30 -30.27 -4.27
CA THR A 662 -28.72 -30.57 -4.50
C THR A 662 -28.90 -31.17 -5.89
N SER A 663 -29.76 -32.18 -6.00
CA SER A 663 -30.30 -32.58 -7.30
C SER A 663 -31.50 -31.69 -7.63
N ILE A 664 -31.41 -30.94 -8.73
CA ILE A 664 -32.50 -30.06 -9.16
C ILE A 664 -33.53 -30.92 -9.91
N PRO A 665 -34.80 -30.96 -9.46
CA PRO A 665 -35.84 -31.74 -10.12
C PRO A 665 -36.19 -31.13 -11.48
N ARG A 666 -36.75 -31.95 -12.36
CA ARG A 666 -37.26 -31.45 -13.64
C ARG A 666 -38.29 -30.36 -13.38
N SER A 667 -38.12 -29.23 -14.04
CA SER A 667 -38.85 -28.00 -13.74
C SER A 667 -39.62 -27.50 -14.96
N ALA A 668 -40.49 -26.52 -14.74
CA ALA A 668 -41.12 -25.75 -15.80
C ALA A 668 -40.64 -24.30 -15.77
N MET A 669 -40.46 -23.72 -16.97
CA MET A 669 -39.93 -22.37 -17.18
C MET A 669 -40.97 -21.50 -17.87
N LEU A 670 -41.00 -20.23 -17.50
CA LEU A 670 -41.94 -19.23 -18.02
C LEU A 670 -41.18 -18.06 -18.65
N MET A 671 -41.62 -17.62 -19.83
CA MET A 671 -41.34 -16.29 -20.34
C MET A 671 -42.65 -15.64 -20.83
N LEU A 672 -42.98 -14.47 -20.26
CA LEU A 672 -44.02 -13.58 -20.76
C LEU A 672 -43.36 -12.32 -21.32
N SER A 673 -43.82 -11.80 -22.46
CA SER A 673 -43.28 -10.57 -23.06
C SER A 673 -44.38 -9.68 -23.62
N TRP A 674 -44.44 -8.44 -23.15
CA TRP A 674 -45.28 -7.37 -23.72
C TRP A 674 -44.37 -6.36 -24.41
N ASN A 675 -44.58 -6.17 -25.71
CA ASN A 675 -43.76 -5.28 -26.54
C ASN A 675 -44.49 -3.95 -26.81
N ASP A 676 -45.12 -3.39 -25.77
CA ASP A 676 -45.84 -2.13 -25.82
C ASP A 676 -45.75 -1.38 -24.47
N THR A 677 -45.89 -0.06 -24.53
CA THR A 677 -45.78 0.81 -23.36
C THR A 677 -47.02 0.79 -22.47
N ALA A 678 -48.21 0.54 -23.03
CA ALA A 678 -49.48 0.56 -22.31
C ALA A 678 -49.60 -0.58 -21.28
N SER A 679 -48.97 -1.72 -21.56
CA SER A 679 -48.97 -2.90 -20.69
C SER A 679 -47.96 -2.82 -19.53
N ARG A 680 -46.99 -1.91 -19.56
CA ARG A 680 -45.90 -1.84 -18.55
C ARG A 680 -46.41 -1.70 -17.12
N PHE A 681 -47.27 -0.70 -16.87
CA PHE A 681 -47.85 -0.46 -15.55
C PHE A 681 -48.76 -1.59 -15.06
N PRO A 682 -49.82 -1.98 -15.78
CA PRO A 682 -50.71 -3.02 -15.31
C PRO A 682 -49.97 -4.35 -15.09
N ALA A 683 -49.01 -4.71 -15.96
CA ALA A 683 -48.22 -5.93 -15.79
C ALA A 683 -47.30 -5.87 -14.56
N ALA A 684 -46.58 -4.76 -14.36
CA ALA A 684 -45.71 -4.60 -13.19
C ALA A 684 -46.49 -4.61 -11.87
N LYS A 685 -47.66 -3.94 -11.84
CA LYS A 685 -48.55 -3.94 -10.68
C LYS A 685 -49.05 -5.35 -10.38
N GLN A 686 -49.65 -5.99 -11.38
CA GLN A 686 -50.21 -7.34 -11.22
C GLN A 686 -49.13 -8.34 -10.82
N TYR A 687 -47.93 -8.23 -11.38
CA TYR A 687 -46.79 -9.07 -11.01
C TYR A 687 -46.41 -8.90 -9.53
N LEU A 688 -46.22 -7.67 -9.05
CA LEU A 688 -45.86 -7.41 -7.65
C LEU A 688 -46.97 -7.81 -6.66
N ASP A 689 -48.23 -7.75 -7.09
CA ASP A 689 -49.38 -8.18 -6.30
C ASP A 689 -49.48 -9.71 -6.20
N TRP A 690 -49.13 -10.42 -7.27
CA TRP A 690 -49.33 -11.86 -7.43
C TRP A 690 -48.08 -12.68 -7.11
N ALA A 691 -46.95 -12.42 -7.77
CA ALA A 691 -45.79 -13.32 -7.80
C ALA A 691 -45.19 -13.60 -6.40
N PRO A 692 -44.98 -12.60 -5.51
CA PRO A 692 -44.44 -12.87 -4.17
C PRO A 692 -45.36 -13.71 -3.27
N LYS A 693 -46.66 -13.84 -3.60
CA LYS A 693 -47.65 -14.60 -2.81
C LYS A 693 -47.86 -16.02 -3.30
N GLN A 694 -47.22 -16.41 -4.41
CA GLN A 694 -47.39 -17.74 -4.98
C GLN A 694 -46.69 -18.81 -4.14
N ILE A 695 -46.93 -20.07 -4.48
CA ILE A 695 -46.20 -21.21 -3.91
C ILE A 695 -44.68 -20.98 -3.95
N PRO A 696 -43.92 -21.31 -2.89
CA PRO A 696 -42.48 -21.01 -2.80
C PRO A 696 -41.62 -21.64 -3.90
N GLU A 697 -42.07 -22.74 -4.51
CA GLU A 697 -41.40 -23.44 -5.61
C GLU A 697 -41.40 -22.63 -6.91
N PHE A 698 -42.34 -21.69 -7.05
CA PHE A 698 -42.36 -20.75 -8.17
C PHE A 698 -41.62 -19.47 -7.79
N MET A 699 -40.48 -19.25 -8.43
CA MET A 699 -39.68 -18.04 -8.31
C MET A 699 -39.65 -17.32 -9.66
N SER A 700 -39.75 -16.01 -9.64
CA SER A 700 -39.78 -15.20 -10.85
C SER A 700 -39.11 -13.85 -10.67
N GLN A 701 -38.80 -13.23 -11.80
CA GLN A 701 -38.43 -11.83 -11.92
C GLN A 701 -39.25 -11.16 -13.03
N ILE A 702 -39.49 -9.87 -12.89
CA ILE A 702 -39.99 -9.01 -13.96
C ILE A 702 -38.89 -8.06 -14.41
N ASN A 703 -38.65 -8.01 -15.71
CA ASN A 703 -37.71 -7.11 -16.37
C ASN A 703 -38.50 -5.98 -17.02
N VAL A 704 -38.35 -4.78 -16.47
CA VAL A 704 -39.02 -3.57 -16.94
C VAL A 704 -38.05 -2.74 -17.76
N TYR A 705 -38.36 -2.56 -19.04
CA TYR A 705 -37.59 -1.71 -19.94
C TYR A 705 -38.34 -0.41 -20.21
N ARG A 706 -37.74 0.47 -21.02
CA ARG A 706 -38.36 1.72 -21.48
C ARG A 706 -39.70 1.51 -22.21
N ASP A 707 -39.76 0.52 -23.09
CA ASP A 707 -40.84 0.35 -24.07
C ASP A 707 -41.51 -1.04 -24.03
N LYS A 708 -40.99 -1.95 -23.20
CA LYS A 708 -41.48 -3.32 -23.05
C LYS A 708 -41.33 -3.80 -21.61
N VAL A 709 -42.00 -4.91 -21.28
CA VAL A 709 -41.87 -5.60 -20.00
C VAL A 709 -41.88 -7.11 -20.20
N GLN A 710 -41.10 -7.85 -19.42
CA GLN A 710 -40.96 -9.30 -19.53
C GLN A 710 -40.99 -9.97 -18.16
N VAL A 711 -41.59 -11.15 -18.04
CA VAL A 711 -41.54 -11.96 -16.82
C VAL A 711 -40.81 -13.26 -17.12
N LEU A 712 -39.76 -13.54 -16.36
CA LEU A 712 -39.04 -14.82 -16.38
C LEU A 712 -39.36 -15.59 -15.09
N GLY A 713 -39.75 -16.84 -15.22
CA GLY A 713 -40.12 -17.68 -14.07
C GLY A 713 -39.52 -19.08 -14.12
N TRP A 714 -39.24 -19.63 -12.94
CA TRP A 714 -38.81 -20.99 -12.72
C TRP A 714 -39.74 -21.63 -11.69
N TYR A 715 -40.50 -22.64 -12.13
CA TYR A 715 -41.27 -23.50 -11.24
C TYR A 715 -40.48 -24.77 -10.90
N TYR A 716 -39.79 -24.72 -9.75
CA TYR A 716 -38.89 -25.75 -9.27
C TYR A 716 -39.65 -27.06 -8.98
N GLY A 717 -39.43 -28.08 -9.80
CA GLY A 717 -40.11 -29.37 -9.68
C GLY A 717 -41.55 -29.41 -10.22
N GLY A 718 -42.07 -28.28 -10.72
CA GLY A 718 -43.41 -28.18 -11.27
C GLY A 718 -43.51 -28.62 -12.73
N THR A 719 -44.71 -29.06 -13.13
CA THR A 719 -45.02 -29.48 -14.50
C THR A 719 -45.48 -28.30 -15.37
N LYS A 720 -45.49 -28.53 -16.69
CA LYS A 720 -45.98 -27.55 -17.68
C LYS A 720 -47.43 -27.14 -17.40
N ASP A 721 -48.29 -28.10 -17.12
CA ASP A 721 -49.74 -27.89 -16.96
C ASP A 721 -50.06 -27.16 -15.64
N GLU A 722 -49.32 -27.47 -14.57
CA GLU A 722 -49.42 -26.74 -13.31
C GLU A 722 -48.95 -25.29 -13.48
N LEU A 723 -47.82 -25.05 -14.17
CA LEU A 723 -47.35 -23.70 -14.47
C LEU A 723 -48.37 -22.94 -15.34
N HIS A 724 -48.93 -23.60 -16.35
CA HIS A 724 -49.97 -23.01 -17.20
C HIS A 724 -51.22 -22.62 -16.38
N SER A 725 -51.64 -23.47 -15.45
CA SER A 725 -52.77 -23.20 -14.56
C SER A 725 -52.47 -22.03 -13.62
N LEU A 726 -51.26 -22.00 -13.05
CA LEU A 726 -50.78 -20.94 -12.17
C LEU A 726 -50.75 -19.57 -12.88
N VAL A 727 -50.24 -19.54 -14.12
CA VAL A 727 -50.18 -18.33 -14.94
C VAL A 727 -51.55 -17.91 -15.44
N ASN A 728 -52.44 -18.84 -15.80
CA ASN A 728 -53.83 -18.51 -16.13
C ASN A 728 -54.57 -17.83 -14.96
N ALA A 729 -54.32 -18.28 -13.73
CA ALA A 729 -54.92 -17.70 -12.53
C ALA A 729 -54.28 -16.36 -12.10
N SER A 730 -53.19 -15.94 -12.77
CA SER A 730 -52.42 -14.76 -12.36
C SER A 730 -53.06 -13.43 -12.71
N GLY A 731 -54.01 -13.39 -13.65
CA GLY A 731 -54.51 -12.16 -14.27
C GLY A 731 -53.51 -11.45 -15.18
N LEU A 732 -52.27 -11.95 -15.31
CA LEU A 732 -51.28 -11.36 -16.22
C LEU A 732 -51.67 -11.54 -17.69
N LEU A 733 -52.29 -12.67 -18.04
CA LEU A 733 -52.68 -12.96 -19.43
C LEU A 733 -53.82 -12.06 -19.92
N ASP A 734 -54.59 -11.46 -19.01
CA ASP A 734 -55.69 -10.54 -19.33
C ASP A 734 -55.19 -9.13 -19.71
N ILE A 735 -53.90 -8.85 -19.47
CA ILE A 735 -53.29 -7.55 -19.71
C ILE A 735 -52.76 -7.51 -21.14
N GLY A 736 -53.42 -6.78 -22.03
CA GLY A 736 -52.97 -6.62 -23.40
C GLY A 736 -52.92 -7.95 -24.16
N LYS A 737 -51.80 -8.24 -24.84
CA LYS A 737 -51.57 -9.48 -25.58
C LYS A 737 -50.11 -9.96 -25.43
N PRO A 738 -49.72 -10.56 -24.29
CA PRO A 738 -48.36 -11.03 -24.10
C PRO A 738 -48.02 -12.16 -25.06
N ALA A 739 -46.77 -12.20 -25.51
CA ALA A 739 -46.19 -13.44 -26.00
C ALA A 739 -45.96 -14.37 -24.79
N VAL A 740 -46.46 -15.60 -24.88
CA VAL A 740 -46.42 -16.59 -23.79
C VAL A 740 -45.57 -17.78 -24.20
N VAL A 741 -44.53 -18.07 -23.43
CA VAL A 741 -43.71 -19.28 -23.58
C VAL A 741 -43.71 -20.02 -22.25
N ILE A 742 -44.24 -21.24 -22.27
CA ILE A 742 -44.23 -22.16 -21.13
C ILE A 742 -43.58 -23.46 -21.59
N ALA A 743 -42.39 -23.73 -21.05
CA ALA A 743 -41.63 -24.94 -21.33
C ALA A 743 -41.64 -25.83 -20.09
N GLY A 744 -41.82 -27.14 -20.24
CA GLY A 744 -41.85 -28.07 -19.11
C GLY A 744 -40.94 -29.28 -19.32
N GLY A 745 -40.57 -29.94 -18.23
CA GLY A 745 -39.66 -31.08 -18.26
C GLY A 745 -38.20 -30.67 -18.43
N CYS A 746 -37.84 -29.42 -18.13
CA CYS A 746 -36.46 -28.93 -18.17
C CYS A 746 -35.64 -29.66 -17.10
N ASN A 747 -34.58 -30.35 -17.52
CA ASN A 747 -33.54 -30.79 -16.59
C ASN A 747 -32.72 -29.58 -16.09
N THR A 748 -31.74 -29.79 -15.21
CA THR A 748 -30.88 -28.73 -14.65
C THR A 748 -30.25 -27.85 -15.72
N ASP A 749 -29.69 -28.46 -16.77
CA ASP A 749 -28.99 -27.77 -17.85
C ASP A 749 -29.93 -26.90 -18.68
N ASN A 750 -31.08 -27.46 -19.06
CA ASN A 750 -32.13 -26.71 -19.75
C ASN A 750 -32.61 -25.52 -18.92
N ALA A 751 -32.85 -25.71 -17.62
CA ALA A 751 -33.34 -24.65 -16.76
C ALA A 751 -32.31 -23.52 -16.56
N ARG A 752 -31.01 -23.84 -16.50
CA ARG A 752 -29.93 -22.84 -16.43
C ARG A 752 -29.67 -22.13 -17.77
N ALA A 753 -29.90 -22.81 -18.89
CA ALA A 753 -29.74 -22.27 -20.23
C ALA A 753 -30.96 -21.48 -20.74
N PHE A 754 -32.11 -21.62 -20.06
CA PHE A 754 -33.36 -20.97 -20.42
C PHE A 754 -33.23 -19.44 -20.35
N GLY A 755 -33.57 -18.75 -21.44
CA GLY A 755 -33.39 -17.30 -21.57
C GLY A 755 -32.02 -16.87 -22.07
N TYR A 756 -31.04 -17.79 -22.15
CA TYR A 756 -29.72 -17.53 -22.75
C TYR A 756 -29.61 -18.14 -24.14
N THR A 757 -29.59 -19.47 -24.22
CA THR A 757 -29.37 -20.21 -25.48
C THR A 757 -30.63 -20.93 -25.96
N THR A 758 -31.63 -21.09 -25.09
CA THR A 758 -32.91 -21.73 -25.43
C THR A 758 -34.09 -21.05 -24.76
N MET A 759 -35.25 -21.15 -25.39
CA MET A 759 -36.56 -20.78 -24.82
C MET A 759 -37.47 -22.01 -24.62
N GLU A 760 -36.94 -23.22 -24.85
CA GLU A 760 -37.65 -24.49 -24.75
C GLU A 760 -36.84 -25.50 -23.92
N CYS A 761 -37.54 -26.47 -23.31
CA CYS A 761 -36.91 -27.61 -22.64
C CYS A 761 -36.57 -28.67 -23.70
N LEU A 762 -35.35 -28.61 -24.24
CA LEU A 762 -34.84 -29.53 -25.25
C LEU A 762 -34.57 -30.92 -24.63
N PRO A 763 -34.52 -31.99 -25.45
CA PRO A 763 -34.14 -33.32 -24.97
C PRO A 763 -32.79 -33.31 -24.23
N ASP A 764 -32.64 -34.22 -23.25
CA ASP A 764 -31.44 -34.30 -22.41
C ASP A 764 -30.17 -34.48 -23.28
N GLY A 765 -29.13 -33.68 -23.01
CA GLY A 765 -27.89 -33.66 -23.78
C GLY A 765 -27.97 -32.97 -25.15
N LYS A 766 -29.11 -32.35 -25.52
CA LYS A 766 -29.27 -31.56 -26.76
C LYS A 766 -29.24 -30.05 -26.56
N VAL A 767 -29.37 -29.58 -25.31
CA VAL A 767 -29.28 -28.16 -24.99
C VAL A 767 -27.84 -27.68 -25.08
N ASP A 768 -27.64 -26.50 -25.69
CA ASP A 768 -26.34 -25.83 -25.68
C ASP A 768 -26.13 -25.13 -24.33
N VAL A 769 -25.23 -25.68 -23.52
CA VAL A 769 -24.83 -25.14 -22.22
C VAL A 769 -23.42 -24.55 -22.24
N SER A 770 -22.85 -24.28 -23.41
CA SER A 770 -21.51 -23.71 -23.56
C SER A 770 -21.30 -22.42 -22.78
N ILE A 771 -22.35 -21.61 -22.60
CA ILE A 771 -22.34 -20.39 -21.77
C ILE A 771 -21.91 -20.63 -20.31
N LEU A 772 -22.06 -21.86 -19.80
CA LEU A 772 -21.66 -22.22 -18.43
C LEU A 772 -20.18 -22.62 -18.35
N ASN A 773 -19.53 -23.03 -19.43
CA ASN A 773 -18.14 -23.51 -19.43
C ASN A 773 -17.14 -22.33 -19.49
N VAL A 774 -17.22 -21.47 -18.48
CA VAL A 774 -16.40 -20.26 -18.34
C VAL A 774 -14.99 -20.58 -17.83
N VAL A 775 -14.02 -19.79 -18.29
CA VAL A 775 -12.64 -19.80 -17.82
C VAL A 775 -12.41 -18.77 -16.70
N PRO A 776 -11.27 -18.83 -15.97
CA PRO A 776 -10.94 -17.87 -14.91
C PRO A 776 -10.98 -16.39 -15.30
N ASP A 777 -10.51 -15.98 -16.48
CA ASP A 777 -10.77 -14.65 -17.08
C ASP A 777 -11.79 -14.74 -18.22
N PRO A 778 -13.10 -14.56 -17.92
CA PRO A 778 -14.16 -14.78 -18.90
C PRO A 778 -14.56 -13.50 -19.66
N PHE A 779 -13.80 -12.40 -19.58
CA PHE A 779 -14.23 -11.10 -20.08
C PHE A 779 -13.66 -10.75 -21.46
N SER A 780 -14.37 -9.89 -22.19
CA SER A 780 -13.88 -9.30 -23.44
C SER A 780 -12.74 -8.30 -23.17
N LYS A 781 -11.74 -8.26 -24.05
CA LYS A 781 -10.66 -7.26 -23.99
C LYS A 781 -11.17 -5.83 -24.07
N VAL A 782 -10.47 -4.89 -23.43
CA VAL A 782 -10.81 -3.45 -23.48
C VAL A 782 -9.97 -2.71 -24.52
N GLY A 783 -10.65 -2.13 -25.52
CA GLY A 783 -10.00 -1.37 -26.60
C GLY A 783 -8.93 -2.19 -27.32
N ASN A 784 -7.75 -1.59 -27.49
CA ASN A 784 -6.58 -2.23 -28.09
C ASN A 784 -5.59 -2.81 -27.05
N ASN A 785 -5.97 -2.90 -25.78
CA ASN A 785 -5.10 -3.44 -24.74
C ASN A 785 -4.86 -4.95 -24.95
N THR A 786 -3.69 -5.43 -24.52
CA THR A 786 -3.39 -6.86 -24.55
C THR A 786 -4.11 -7.52 -23.39
N GLN A 787 -4.86 -8.60 -23.63
CA GLN A 787 -5.51 -9.34 -22.56
C GLN A 787 -4.48 -10.24 -21.86
N PHE A 788 -4.48 -10.25 -20.53
CA PHE A 788 -3.72 -11.21 -19.75
C PHE A 788 -4.42 -12.57 -19.79
N LYS A 789 -3.66 -13.65 -19.92
CA LYS A 789 -4.19 -15.01 -19.82
C LYS A 789 -3.21 -15.86 -19.04
N TRP A 790 -3.71 -16.56 -18.03
CA TRP A 790 -2.92 -17.52 -17.30
C TRP A 790 -3.74 -18.79 -17.11
N ASN A 791 -3.26 -19.93 -17.63
CA ASN A 791 -3.85 -21.28 -17.48
C ASN A 791 -5.39 -21.26 -17.38
N GLU A 792 -5.98 -20.70 -18.45
CA GLU A 792 -7.41 -20.53 -18.68
C GLU A 792 -8.05 -21.86 -19.10
N VAL A 793 -8.06 -22.84 -18.18
CA VAL A 793 -8.54 -24.20 -18.45
C VAL A 793 -10.04 -24.29 -18.14
N PRO A 794 -10.89 -24.63 -19.13
CA PRO A 794 -12.32 -24.86 -18.91
C PRO A 794 -12.55 -26.14 -18.09
N LYS A 795 -13.74 -26.26 -17.48
CA LYS A 795 -14.07 -27.43 -16.64
C LYS A 795 -14.43 -28.67 -17.44
N SER A 796 -15.08 -28.49 -18.59
CA SER A 796 -15.34 -29.60 -19.50
C SER A 796 -14.52 -29.43 -20.77
N ALA A 797 -13.70 -30.43 -21.11
CA ALA A 797 -12.95 -30.48 -22.36
C ALA A 797 -13.81 -30.89 -23.57
N SER A 798 -14.96 -31.53 -23.32
CA SER A 798 -15.92 -31.94 -24.36
C SER A 798 -16.88 -30.83 -24.77
N MET A 799 -16.92 -29.72 -24.03
CA MET A 799 -17.79 -28.58 -24.29
C MET A 799 -16.96 -27.39 -24.78
N SER A 800 -17.52 -26.58 -25.70
CA SER A 800 -16.88 -25.32 -26.08
C SER A 800 -16.72 -24.40 -24.87
N VAL A 801 -15.67 -23.59 -24.89
CA VAL A 801 -15.49 -22.51 -23.92
C VAL A 801 -16.56 -21.45 -24.17
N ALA A 802 -17.13 -20.89 -23.10
CA ALA A 802 -18.10 -19.81 -23.21
C ALA A 802 -17.49 -18.60 -23.94
N ASP A 803 -18.31 -17.92 -24.76
CA ASP A 803 -17.88 -16.67 -25.38
C ASP A 803 -17.55 -15.61 -24.30
N PRO A 804 -16.55 -14.73 -24.54
CA PRO A 804 -16.19 -13.70 -23.57
C PRO A 804 -17.35 -12.77 -23.26
N TRP A 805 -17.64 -12.62 -21.96
CA TRP A 805 -18.65 -11.72 -21.45
C TRP A 805 -18.25 -10.27 -21.68
N GLN A 806 -19.14 -9.51 -22.31
CA GLN A 806 -18.86 -8.12 -22.66
C GLN A 806 -18.70 -7.27 -21.41
N ARG A 807 -17.69 -6.40 -21.42
CA ARG A 807 -17.52 -5.37 -20.40
C ARG A 807 -18.30 -4.12 -20.81
N PHE A 808 -18.98 -3.48 -19.85
CA PHE A 808 -19.78 -2.27 -20.09
C PHE A 808 -19.62 -1.28 -18.94
N HIS A 809 -19.85 0.00 -19.24
CA HIS A 809 -20.04 1.02 -18.21
C HIS A 809 -21.44 0.81 -17.62
N ARG A 810 -21.53 0.43 -16.34
CA ARG A 810 -22.76 0.03 -15.68
C ARG A 810 -22.97 0.88 -14.44
N MET A 811 -24.07 1.61 -14.44
CA MET A 811 -24.53 2.29 -13.24
C MET A 811 -25.77 1.57 -12.72
N SER A 812 -25.83 1.35 -11.41
CA SER A 812 -26.91 0.57 -10.82
C SER A 812 -27.30 1.06 -9.43
N LYS A 813 -28.58 0.93 -9.08
CA LYS A 813 -29.06 1.07 -7.70
C LYS A 813 -30.00 -0.07 -7.33
N SER A 814 -30.02 -0.38 -6.04
CA SER A 814 -30.71 -1.52 -5.47
C SER A 814 -31.57 -1.11 -4.29
N PHE A 815 -32.77 -1.69 -4.20
CA PHE A 815 -33.77 -1.38 -3.18
C PHE A 815 -34.50 -2.66 -2.77
N PHE A 816 -34.68 -2.88 -1.47
CA PHE A 816 -35.66 -3.85 -0.98
C PHE A 816 -36.97 -3.15 -0.65
N VAL A 817 -38.08 -3.69 -1.15
CA VAL A 817 -39.42 -3.37 -0.66
C VAL A 817 -39.72 -4.33 0.46
N LEU A 818 -40.00 -3.80 1.65
CA LEU A 818 -40.28 -4.60 2.85
C LEU A 818 -41.79 -4.93 2.95
N LYS A 819 -42.11 -6.04 3.62
CA LYS A 819 -43.50 -6.54 3.76
C LYS A 819 -44.44 -5.56 4.46
N ASP A 820 -43.91 -4.75 5.37
CA ASP A 820 -44.62 -3.75 6.14
C ASP A 820 -44.74 -2.40 5.42
N ASN A 821 -44.03 -2.21 4.30
CA ASN A 821 -44.04 -0.99 3.52
C ASN A 821 -44.07 -1.28 2.00
N PRO A 822 -45.18 -1.82 1.47
CA PRO A 822 -45.32 -2.11 0.04
C PRO A 822 -45.39 -0.84 -0.81
N LEU A 823 -45.03 -0.96 -2.10
CA LEU A 823 -45.13 0.16 -3.05
C LEU A 823 -46.58 0.55 -3.31
N THR A 824 -46.84 1.85 -3.38
CA THR A 824 -48.13 2.37 -3.84
C THR A 824 -48.22 2.36 -5.36
N ASP A 825 -49.43 2.29 -5.91
CA ASP A 825 -49.68 2.39 -7.36
C ASP A 825 -49.08 3.68 -7.95
N GLN A 826 -49.18 4.79 -7.21
CA GLN A 826 -48.61 6.08 -7.63
C GLN A 826 -47.08 6.03 -7.69
N THR A 827 -46.44 5.41 -6.69
CA THR A 827 -44.99 5.21 -6.69
C THR A 827 -44.57 4.34 -7.86
N LEU A 828 -45.26 3.23 -8.08
CA LEU A 828 -44.95 2.31 -9.17
C LEU A 828 -45.10 2.98 -10.55
N GLN A 829 -46.18 3.73 -10.78
CA GLN A 829 -46.36 4.50 -12.01
C GLN A 829 -45.21 5.50 -12.21
N THR A 830 -44.85 6.23 -11.15
CA THR A 830 -43.75 7.22 -11.20
C THR A 830 -42.43 6.57 -11.57
N LEU A 831 -42.13 5.37 -11.04
CA LEU A 831 -40.92 4.62 -11.42
C LEU A 831 -40.90 4.25 -12.90
N LEU A 832 -42.05 3.82 -13.45
CA LEU A 832 -42.17 3.49 -14.87
C LEU A 832 -42.04 4.70 -15.78
N ASP A 833 -42.57 5.84 -15.35
CA ASP A 833 -42.46 7.13 -16.04
C ASP A 833 -41.00 7.61 -16.05
N ARG A 834 -40.29 7.48 -14.92
CA ARG A 834 -38.84 7.75 -14.84
C ARG A 834 -38.04 6.85 -15.76
N ILE A 835 -38.32 5.54 -15.81
CA ILE A 835 -37.67 4.63 -16.76
C ILE A 835 -37.98 5.05 -18.22
N ALA A 836 -39.20 5.53 -18.49
CA ALA A 836 -39.61 5.96 -19.83
C ALA A 836 -38.92 7.24 -20.30
N SER A 837 -38.48 8.11 -19.38
CA SER A 837 -37.87 9.40 -19.69
C SER A 837 -36.47 9.27 -20.26
N LEU A 838 -35.79 8.15 -20.03
CA LEU A 838 -34.48 7.86 -20.59
C LEU A 838 -34.59 7.55 -22.09
N ASP A 839 -33.52 7.85 -22.83
CA ASP A 839 -33.45 7.55 -24.25
C ASP A 839 -33.14 6.07 -24.51
N ALA A 840 -33.33 5.61 -25.76
CA ALA A 840 -33.16 4.20 -26.10
C ALA A 840 -31.71 3.68 -25.94
N LYS A 841 -30.69 4.55 -26.03
CA LYS A 841 -29.28 4.14 -25.86
C LYS A 841 -28.92 3.84 -24.41
N SER A 842 -29.70 4.33 -23.44
CA SER A 842 -29.50 4.05 -22.02
C SER A 842 -29.55 2.55 -21.72
N GLN A 843 -30.28 1.80 -22.56
CA GLN A 843 -30.60 0.39 -22.33
C GLN A 843 -31.06 0.14 -20.88
N VAL A 844 -31.81 1.10 -20.31
CA VAL A 844 -32.28 1.02 -18.95
C VAL A 844 -33.14 -0.22 -18.75
N TRP A 845 -32.88 -0.90 -17.63
CA TRP A 845 -33.57 -2.12 -17.28
C TRP A 845 -33.71 -2.20 -15.76
N GLY A 846 -34.97 -2.35 -15.32
CA GLY A 846 -35.30 -2.71 -13.95
C GLY A 846 -35.46 -4.23 -13.82
N GLU A 847 -34.62 -4.87 -13.01
CA GLU A 847 -34.72 -6.31 -12.69
C GLU A 847 -35.36 -6.47 -11.31
N TRP A 848 -36.63 -6.88 -11.27
CA TRP A 848 -37.40 -6.92 -10.02
C TRP A 848 -37.82 -8.34 -9.64
N HIS A 849 -37.30 -8.83 -8.52
CA HIS A 849 -37.47 -10.20 -8.06
C HIS A 849 -38.64 -10.34 -7.08
N ALA A 850 -39.43 -11.39 -7.25
CA ALA A 850 -40.43 -11.79 -6.25
C ALA A 850 -39.71 -12.42 -5.05
N TRP A 851 -39.55 -11.69 -3.95
CA TRP A 851 -38.66 -12.12 -2.88
C TRP A 851 -39.35 -13.01 -1.85
N ASN A 852 -40.33 -12.46 -1.12
CA ASN A 852 -41.09 -13.07 0.00
C ASN A 852 -40.72 -14.53 0.37
N ILE A 853 -39.55 -14.71 1.02
CA ILE A 853 -39.07 -16.01 1.48
C ILE A 853 -39.76 -16.30 2.81
N SER A 854 -40.53 -17.38 2.87
CA SER A 854 -41.28 -17.84 4.05
C SER A 854 -40.75 -19.16 4.62
N THR A 855 -39.87 -19.84 3.89
CA THR A 855 -39.25 -21.08 4.35
C THR A 855 -38.29 -20.80 5.52
N PRO A 856 -38.21 -21.71 6.53
CA PRO A 856 -37.24 -21.57 7.61
C PRO A 856 -35.81 -21.49 7.07
N SER A 857 -34.95 -20.69 7.71
CA SER A 857 -33.53 -20.66 7.33
C SER A 857 -32.86 -22.00 7.62
N LYS A 858 -31.96 -22.43 6.73
CA LYS A 858 -31.18 -23.67 6.88
C LYS A 858 -29.89 -23.40 7.67
N GLY A 859 -29.65 -24.17 8.73
CA GLY A 859 -28.38 -24.19 9.48
C GLY A 859 -28.20 -23.08 10.53
N SER A 860 -26.95 -22.87 10.99
CA SER A 860 -26.58 -21.78 11.89
C SER A 860 -26.68 -20.45 11.15
N GLY A 861 -27.46 -19.48 11.64
CA GLY A 861 -27.80 -18.23 10.93
C GLY A 861 -26.64 -17.48 10.26
N ASN A 862 -26.97 -16.60 9.31
CA ASN A 862 -26.02 -15.89 8.44
C ASN A 862 -26.18 -14.35 8.56
N ALA A 863 -25.24 -13.59 7.98
CA ALA A 863 -25.19 -12.14 8.11
C ALA A 863 -26.12 -11.37 7.15
N PHE A 864 -26.77 -12.04 6.21
CA PHE A 864 -27.71 -11.40 5.29
C PHE A 864 -28.98 -10.94 6.02
N ALA A 865 -29.27 -9.64 5.98
CA ALA A 865 -30.27 -9.04 6.88
C ALA A 865 -31.72 -9.11 6.37
N TRP A 866 -31.91 -9.14 5.05
CA TRP A 866 -33.21 -8.84 4.45
C TRP A 866 -34.06 -10.07 4.12
N ARG A 867 -33.55 -11.28 4.43
CA ARG A 867 -34.12 -12.57 4.04
C ARG A 867 -35.64 -12.65 4.22
N GLU A 868 -36.09 -12.44 5.45
CA GLU A 868 -37.50 -12.65 5.85
C GLU A 868 -38.35 -11.37 5.78
N LYS A 869 -37.71 -10.20 5.85
CA LYS A 869 -38.39 -8.89 5.87
C LYS A 869 -38.73 -8.40 4.46
N ALA A 870 -37.95 -8.79 3.45
CA ALA A 870 -38.15 -8.37 2.07
C ALA A 870 -39.37 -9.04 1.42
N TYR A 871 -40.16 -8.23 0.70
CA TYR A 871 -41.28 -8.62 -0.13
C TYR A 871 -40.87 -8.73 -1.60
N ALA A 872 -40.13 -7.73 -2.09
CA ALA A 872 -39.55 -7.70 -3.43
C ALA A 872 -38.17 -7.04 -3.38
N HIS A 873 -37.34 -7.34 -4.38
CA HIS A 873 -36.04 -6.70 -4.58
C HIS A 873 -36.05 -6.02 -5.94
N LEU A 874 -35.70 -4.75 -5.98
CA LEU A 874 -35.70 -3.93 -7.20
C LEU A 874 -34.28 -3.50 -7.48
N GLU A 875 -33.76 -3.95 -8.61
CA GLU A 875 -32.54 -3.41 -9.19
C GLU A 875 -32.89 -2.52 -10.37
N PHE A 876 -32.16 -1.42 -10.52
CA PHE A 876 -32.21 -0.55 -11.68
C PHE A 876 -30.80 -0.46 -12.26
N GLN A 877 -30.65 -0.74 -13.55
CA GLN A 877 -29.37 -0.68 -14.25
C GLN A 877 -29.47 0.19 -15.51
N ILE A 878 -28.41 0.94 -15.79
CA ILE A 878 -28.24 1.76 -17.00
C ILE A 878 -26.86 1.49 -17.59
N HIS A 879 -26.79 1.42 -18.91
CA HIS A 879 -25.52 1.43 -19.64
C HIS A 879 -25.04 2.88 -19.78
N GLY A 880 -23.89 3.18 -19.19
CA GLY A 880 -23.28 4.51 -19.26
C GLY A 880 -22.83 4.88 -20.68
N ALA A 881 -22.58 6.17 -20.86
CA ALA A 881 -22.20 6.77 -22.13
C ALA A 881 -20.90 7.59 -21.99
N PRO A 882 -19.76 6.97 -21.67
CA PRO A 882 -18.51 7.69 -21.38
C PRO A 882 -17.98 8.52 -22.57
N ASP A 883 -18.38 8.18 -23.80
CA ASP A 883 -18.02 8.92 -25.02
C ASP A 883 -18.95 10.14 -25.27
N ASP A 884 -19.93 10.39 -24.41
CA ASP A 884 -20.95 11.43 -24.55
C ASP A 884 -21.27 12.04 -23.17
N GLU A 885 -20.49 13.05 -22.77
CA GLU A 885 -20.52 13.65 -21.42
C GLU A 885 -21.93 14.15 -21.02
N GLU A 886 -22.69 14.73 -21.95
CA GLU A 886 -24.04 15.22 -21.67
C GLU A 886 -25.00 14.07 -21.35
N ARG A 887 -24.93 12.98 -22.11
CA ARG A 887 -25.74 11.78 -21.87
C ARG A 887 -25.32 11.06 -20.59
N GLN A 888 -24.01 10.93 -20.35
CA GLN A 888 -23.49 10.36 -19.10
C GLN A 888 -24.01 11.13 -17.88
N SER A 889 -23.88 12.45 -17.88
CA SER A 889 -24.38 13.30 -16.81
C SER A 889 -25.91 13.19 -16.66
N THR A 890 -26.65 13.06 -17.77
CA THR A 890 -28.10 12.82 -17.72
C THR A 890 -28.44 11.53 -16.97
N TYR A 891 -27.67 10.46 -17.18
CA TYR A 891 -27.89 9.18 -16.53
C TYR A 891 -27.51 9.18 -15.05
N GLU A 892 -26.41 9.84 -14.69
CA GLU A 892 -26.00 10.07 -13.30
C GLU A 892 -27.06 10.87 -12.54
N ASN A 893 -27.49 12.01 -13.09
CA ASN A 893 -28.56 12.83 -12.52
C ASN A 893 -29.87 12.05 -12.37
N TRP A 894 -30.19 11.17 -13.32
CA TRP A 894 -31.37 10.31 -13.23
C TRP A 894 -31.28 9.32 -12.06
N LEU A 895 -30.11 8.74 -11.81
CA LEU A 895 -29.90 7.82 -10.67
C LEU A 895 -29.93 8.55 -9.32
N GLU A 896 -29.40 9.77 -9.26
CA GLU A 896 -29.50 10.63 -8.07
C GLU A 896 -30.96 11.02 -7.78
N ASP A 897 -31.73 11.38 -8.80
CA ASP A 897 -33.16 11.66 -8.68
C ASP A 897 -33.96 10.40 -8.28
N LEU A 898 -33.64 9.23 -8.85
CA LEU A 898 -34.24 7.96 -8.46
C LEU A 898 -33.97 7.66 -6.98
N GLU A 899 -32.73 7.78 -6.52
CA GLU A 899 -32.35 7.57 -5.12
C GLU A 899 -33.09 8.55 -4.19
N SER A 900 -33.09 9.84 -4.54
CA SER A 900 -33.76 10.90 -3.77
C SER A 900 -35.27 10.68 -3.66
N TYR A 901 -35.88 10.08 -4.68
CA TYR A 901 -37.31 9.79 -4.71
C TYR A 901 -37.68 8.48 -4.01
N LEU A 902 -37.00 7.39 -4.36
CA LEU A 902 -37.40 6.05 -3.95
C LEU A 902 -36.90 5.70 -2.56
N ARG A 903 -35.67 6.08 -2.18
CA ARG A 903 -35.07 5.72 -0.88
C ARG A 903 -35.94 6.17 0.32
N PRO A 904 -36.46 7.40 0.37
CA PRO A 904 -37.36 7.81 1.46
C PRO A 904 -38.69 7.05 1.46
N THR A 905 -39.11 6.55 0.30
CA THR A 905 -40.38 5.83 0.12
C THR A 905 -40.29 4.38 0.61
N VAL A 906 -39.21 3.67 0.27
CA VAL A 906 -39.06 2.23 0.58
C VAL A 906 -38.18 1.94 1.80
N GLY A 907 -37.37 2.91 2.24
CA GLY A 907 -36.42 2.77 3.35
C GLY A 907 -35.00 2.39 2.91
N GLY A 908 -34.10 2.27 3.89
CA GLY A 908 -32.65 2.08 3.66
C GLY A 908 -32.22 0.71 3.14
N ALA A 909 -33.08 -0.31 3.15
CA ALA A 909 -32.67 -1.68 2.86
C ALA A 909 -32.18 -1.88 1.40
N SER A 910 -30.97 -2.39 1.23
CA SER A 910 -30.29 -2.60 -0.06
C SER A 910 -29.52 -3.91 -0.11
N TYR A 911 -29.29 -4.42 -1.32
CA TYR A 911 -28.53 -5.65 -1.55
C TYR A 911 -27.02 -5.38 -1.64
N SER A 912 -26.22 -6.03 -0.79
CA SER A 912 -24.77 -5.83 -0.74
C SER A 912 -24.00 -6.42 -1.93
N GLY A 913 -24.65 -7.21 -2.81
CA GLY A 913 -24.04 -7.61 -4.08
C GLY A 913 -24.05 -6.50 -5.13
N TYR A 914 -24.93 -5.51 -4.96
CA TYR A 914 -25.05 -4.31 -5.79
C TYR A 914 -24.68 -3.10 -4.94
N LEU A 915 -23.45 -3.14 -4.42
CA LEU A 915 -22.89 -2.05 -3.63
C LEU A 915 -22.93 -0.75 -4.43
N ASP A 916 -23.33 0.30 -3.74
CA ASP A 916 -23.47 1.67 -4.21
C ASP A 916 -22.67 2.55 -3.26
N ALA A 917 -21.61 3.18 -3.79
CA ALA A 917 -20.74 4.08 -3.05
C ALA A 917 -21.48 5.35 -2.59
N ASP A 918 -22.53 5.75 -3.33
CA ASP A 918 -23.27 7.00 -3.17
C ASP A 918 -24.69 6.76 -2.61
N ILE A 919 -24.88 5.66 -1.87
CA ILE A 919 -26.15 5.39 -1.20
C ILE A 919 -26.46 6.52 -0.20
N SER A 920 -27.69 7.04 -0.24
CA SER A 920 -28.08 8.25 0.53
C SER A 920 -28.34 8.01 2.02
N THR A 921 -28.21 6.76 2.48
CA THR A 921 -28.46 6.31 3.85
C THR A 921 -27.19 5.66 4.43
N ASP A 922 -27.15 5.37 5.73
CA ASP A 922 -25.98 4.73 6.33
C ASP A 922 -25.72 3.36 5.65
N PRO A 923 -24.59 3.17 4.93
CA PRO A 923 -24.39 1.99 4.11
C PRO A 923 -24.32 0.70 4.95
N LEU A 924 -23.77 0.77 6.16
CA LEU A 924 -23.64 -0.40 7.01
C LEU A 924 -25.00 -0.97 7.41
N THR A 925 -25.90 -0.12 7.92
CA THR A 925 -27.26 -0.53 8.27
C THR A 925 -28.12 -0.83 7.04
N SER A 926 -27.87 -0.17 5.91
CA SER A 926 -28.57 -0.41 4.65
C SER A 926 -28.27 -1.78 4.02
N TYR A 927 -27.06 -2.30 4.18
CA TYR A 927 -26.68 -3.61 3.66
C TYR A 927 -26.82 -4.75 4.67
N TYR A 928 -26.59 -4.46 5.96
CA TYR A 928 -26.48 -5.49 7.00
C TYR A 928 -27.50 -5.36 8.14
N GLY A 929 -28.37 -4.34 8.11
CA GLY A 929 -29.45 -4.16 9.08
C GLY A 929 -28.99 -4.27 10.53
N ASP A 930 -29.71 -5.05 11.32
CA ASP A 930 -29.45 -5.27 12.75
C ASP A 930 -28.14 -6.06 13.01
N ASN A 931 -27.53 -6.66 11.96
CA ASN A 931 -26.32 -7.47 12.10
C ASN A 931 -25.03 -6.62 12.22
N VAL A 932 -25.08 -5.31 11.99
CA VAL A 932 -23.90 -4.42 11.98
C VAL A 932 -23.08 -4.54 13.26
N CYS A 933 -23.70 -4.49 14.44
CA CYS A 933 -22.96 -4.58 15.72
C CYS A 933 -22.23 -5.92 15.87
N LYS A 934 -22.85 -7.03 15.46
CA LYS A 934 -22.24 -8.36 15.50
C LYS A 934 -21.08 -8.44 14.51
N LEU A 935 -21.25 -7.96 13.29
CA LEU A 935 -20.21 -7.88 12.26
C LEU A 935 -19.00 -7.03 12.72
N VAL A 936 -19.26 -5.86 13.29
CA VAL A 936 -18.22 -5.00 13.88
C VAL A 936 -17.51 -5.70 15.05
N SER A 937 -18.24 -6.43 15.89
CA SER A 937 -17.66 -7.22 16.98
C SER A 937 -16.72 -8.31 16.46
N VAL A 938 -17.14 -9.08 15.45
CA VAL A 938 -16.28 -10.08 14.79
C VAL A 938 -15.05 -9.41 14.18
N LYS A 939 -15.23 -8.31 13.45
CA LYS A 939 -14.12 -7.55 12.85
C LYS A 939 -13.15 -7.04 13.92
N ARG A 940 -13.65 -6.50 15.03
CA ARG A 940 -12.84 -6.04 16.17
C ARG A 940 -12.14 -7.19 16.85
N LYS A 941 -12.80 -8.33 17.13
CA LYS A 941 -12.17 -9.51 17.72
C LYS A 941 -11.02 -10.03 16.86
N ARG A 942 -11.11 -9.91 15.53
CA ARG A 942 -10.07 -10.36 14.59
C ARG A 942 -9.01 -9.27 14.27
N HIS A 943 -9.35 -7.98 14.35
CA HIS A 943 -8.36 -6.87 14.35
C HIS A 943 -7.61 -6.74 15.68
N LYS A 944 -8.30 -7.05 16.77
CA LYS A 944 -7.82 -7.15 18.15
C LYS A 944 -7.70 -8.62 18.57
N MET A 945 -7.38 -9.54 17.66
CA MET A 945 -6.71 -10.73 18.15
C MET A 945 -5.38 -10.19 18.66
N GLU A 946 -5.39 -9.89 19.95
CA GLU A 946 -4.20 -9.71 20.77
C GLU A 946 -3.24 -10.76 20.26
N SER A 947 -2.07 -10.27 19.87
CA SER A 947 -0.98 -11.14 19.57
C SER A 947 -0.99 -12.29 20.59
N PRO A 948 -0.89 -13.56 20.15
CA PRO A 948 -0.91 -14.68 21.10
C PRO A 948 0.23 -14.57 22.12
N TYR A 949 1.18 -13.67 21.84
CA TYR A 949 2.29 -13.33 22.70
C TYR A 949 1.90 -12.43 23.87
N ALA A 950 2.55 -12.68 25.00
CA ALA A 950 2.60 -11.77 26.14
C ALA A 950 3.06 -10.36 25.68
N PRO A 951 2.56 -9.27 26.29
CA PRO A 951 2.91 -7.90 25.91
C PRO A 951 4.42 -7.65 25.82
N ALA A 952 5.19 -8.14 26.80
CA ALA A 952 6.64 -8.03 26.82
C ALA A 952 7.31 -8.71 25.61
N TRP A 953 6.81 -9.86 25.18
CA TRP A 953 7.32 -10.53 23.99
C TRP A 953 6.99 -9.77 22.70
N ASN A 954 5.81 -9.16 22.61
CA ASN A 954 5.49 -8.28 21.47
C ASN A 954 6.42 -7.08 21.38
N GLU A 955 6.81 -6.51 22.51
CA GLU A 955 7.78 -5.42 22.56
C GLU A 955 9.17 -5.89 22.17
N PHE A 956 9.59 -7.08 22.61
CA PHE A 956 10.83 -7.71 22.20
C PHE A 956 10.91 -7.93 20.68
N LEU A 957 9.85 -8.44 20.05
CA LEU A 957 9.81 -8.63 18.59
C LEU A 957 9.94 -7.31 17.82
N LYS A 958 9.39 -6.22 18.37
CA LYS A 958 9.58 -4.86 17.81
C LYS A 958 11.01 -4.37 18.00
N GLU A 959 11.63 -4.68 19.14
CA GLU A 959 13.05 -4.44 19.37
C GLU A 959 13.85 -5.13 18.26
N VAL A 960 13.86 -6.45 18.19
CA VAL A 960 14.79 -7.19 17.31
C VAL A 960 14.48 -7.09 15.81
N GLY A 961 13.45 -6.32 15.42
CA GLY A 961 13.15 -5.96 14.04
C GLY A 961 12.44 -7.06 13.25
N GLY A 962 11.75 -7.98 13.91
CA GLY A 962 11.01 -9.06 13.26
C GLY A 962 10.79 -10.28 14.15
N GLU A 963 10.11 -11.29 13.60
CA GLU A 963 9.79 -12.54 14.29
C GLU A 963 11.05 -13.39 14.53
N MET A 964 11.00 -14.28 15.52
CA MET A 964 12.09 -15.19 15.91
C MET A 964 11.79 -16.65 15.53
N LEU A 965 11.05 -16.86 14.44
CA LEU A 965 10.62 -18.19 14.00
C LEU A 965 11.78 -18.96 13.31
N MET A 966 11.74 -20.27 13.41
CA MET A 966 12.46 -21.22 12.57
C MET A 966 11.43 -21.90 11.68
N THR A 967 11.35 -21.50 10.41
CA THR A 967 10.32 -21.91 9.44
C THR A 967 10.79 -22.97 8.45
N GLY A 968 12.10 -23.28 8.45
CA GLY A 968 12.69 -24.28 7.58
C GLY A 968 12.06 -25.66 7.74
N SER A 969 11.84 -26.34 6.62
CA SER A 969 11.38 -27.73 6.58
C SER A 969 12.54 -28.71 6.30
N THR A 970 13.79 -28.23 6.31
CA THR A 970 15.00 -29.04 6.11
C THR A 970 16.04 -28.67 7.15
N VAL A 971 16.93 -29.62 7.49
CA VAL A 971 17.99 -29.43 8.48
C VAL A 971 18.85 -28.21 8.15
N GLU A 972 19.29 -28.07 6.90
CA GLU A 972 20.10 -26.93 6.45
C GLU A 972 19.39 -25.59 6.64
N GLN A 973 18.10 -25.52 6.29
CA GLN A 973 17.32 -24.30 6.45
C GLN A 973 17.12 -23.94 7.93
N LEU A 974 16.97 -24.93 8.82
CA LEU A 974 16.90 -24.68 10.26
C LEU A 974 18.21 -24.09 10.83
N PHE A 975 19.37 -24.51 10.34
CA PHE A 975 20.65 -23.86 10.71
C PHE A 975 20.71 -22.41 10.25
N ILE A 976 20.25 -22.13 9.02
CA ILE A 976 20.17 -20.76 8.48
C ILE A 976 19.23 -19.90 9.34
N ASP A 977 18.04 -20.41 9.65
CA ASP A 977 17.05 -19.69 10.45
C ASP A 977 17.59 -19.39 11.86
N SER A 978 18.27 -20.37 12.48
CA SER A 978 18.94 -20.20 13.77
C SER A 978 20.03 -19.13 13.71
N GLU A 979 20.86 -19.10 12.65
CA GLU A 979 21.91 -18.10 12.48
C GLU A 979 21.32 -16.68 12.28
N VAL A 980 20.25 -16.57 11.49
CA VAL A 980 19.52 -15.31 11.30
C VAL A 980 18.98 -14.80 12.63
N ASN A 981 18.38 -15.67 13.43
CA ASN A 981 17.86 -15.32 14.75
C ASN A 981 19.00 -14.92 15.71
N ALA A 982 20.12 -15.63 15.72
CA ALA A 982 21.29 -15.25 16.50
C ALA A 982 21.83 -13.86 16.11
N ARG A 983 21.95 -13.56 14.80
CA ARG A 983 22.40 -12.25 14.31
C ARG A 983 21.50 -11.10 14.74
N LYS A 984 20.17 -11.31 14.76
CA LYS A 984 19.22 -10.30 15.28
C LYS A 984 19.54 -9.93 16.72
N ILE A 985 19.80 -10.94 17.56
CA ILE A 985 20.17 -10.74 18.97
C ILE A 985 21.53 -10.06 19.10
N THR A 986 22.58 -10.60 18.48
CA THR A 986 23.95 -10.09 18.64
C THR A 986 24.15 -8.71 18.01
N SER A 987 23.29 -8.29 17.07
CA SER A 987 23.34 -6.94 16.51
C SER A 987 22.93 -5.86 17.51
N ARG A 988 22.23 -6.25 18.58
CA ARG A 988 21.64 -5.34 19.58
C ARG A 988 22.22 -5.52 20.97
N TYR A 989 22.43 -6.77 21.38
CA TYR A 989 22.90 -7.07 22.72
C TYR A 989 24.32 -7.63 22.65
N PRO A 990 25.27 -7.02 23.37
CA PRO A 990 26.61 -7.60 23.48
C PRO A 990 26.53 -8.93 24.23
N ILE A 991 27.31 -9.91 23.77
CA ILE A 991 27.45 -11.18 24.49
C ILE A 991 28.26 -10.89 25.77
N PRO A 992 27.69 -11.11 26.98
CA PRO A 992 28.41 -10.87 28.22
C PRO A 992 29.59 -11.84 28.33
N PRO A 993 30.74 -11.40 28.89
CA PRO A 993 31.86 -12.30 29.12
C PRO A 993 31.46 -13.39 30.13
N PRO A 994 32.02 -14.62 30.02
CA PRO A 994 31.71 -15.70 30.94
C PRO A 994 32.05 -15.35 32.39
N ASP A 995 31.22 -15.80 33.33
CA ASP A 995 31.49 -15.64 34.77
C ASP A 995 32.74 -16.44 35.16
N LYS A 996 33.83 -15.73 35.44
CA LYS A 996 35.14 -16.29 35.78
C LYS A 996 35.21 -16.88 37.19
N SER A 997 34.21 -16.65 38.04
CA SER A 997 34.17 -17.26 39.37
C SER A 997 33.90 -18.78 39.29
N ILE A 998 33.29 -19.24 38.20
CA ILE A 998 33.02 -20.66 37.95
C ILE A 998 34.17 -21.29 37.17
N LYS A 999 34.82 -22.29 37.76
CA LYS A 999 35.85 -23.07 37.09
C LYS A 999 35.20 -24.03 36.10
N THR A 1000 35.72 -24.10 34.88
CA THR A 1000 35.26 -25.05 33.86
C THR A 1000 36.35 -25.99 33.39
N GLU A 1001 35.98 -27.25 33.16
CA GLU A 1001 36.86 -28.30 32.68
C GLU A 1001 36.14 -29.18 31.66
N ASP A 1002 36.76 -29.41 30.49
CA ASP A 1002 36.21 -30.24 29.42
C ASP A 1002 36.87 -31.62 29.46
N ILE A 1003 36.05 -32.68 29.53
CA ILE A 1003 36.52 -34.07 29.55
C ILE A 1003 35.86 -34.86 28.42
N THR A 1004 36.69 -35.51 27.61
CA THR A 1004 36.23 -36.43 26.57
C THR A 1004 36.08 -37.84 27.15
N LEU A 1005 34.88 -38.41 27.08
CA LEU A 1005 34.58 -39.71 27.70
C LEU A 1005 34.82 -40.89 26.76
N GLN A 1006 34.56 -40.70 25.45
CA GLN A 1006 34.86 -41.60 24.33
C GLN A 1006 34.30 -40.93 23.06
N ASP A 1007 33.02 -41.18 22.77
CA ASP A 1007 32.30 -40.63 21.62
C ASP A 1007 31.49 -39.36 21.94
N CYS A 1008 31.50 -38.96 23.21
CA CYS A 1008 30.86 -37.76 23.72
C CYS A 1008 31.82 -37.06 24.69
N TRP A 1009 31.54 -35.80 24.99
CA TRP A 1009 32.33 -35.00 25.90
C TRP A 1009 31.41 -34.30 26.90
N VAL A 1010 31.97 -33.92 28.03
CA VAL A 1010 31.26 -33.18 29.07
C VAL A 1010 32.04 -31.95 29.47
N ARG A 1011 31.33 -30.89 29.85
CA ARG A 1011 31.90 -29.72 30.51
C ARG A 1011 31.44 -29.68 31.96
N ILE A 1012 32.39 -29.66 32.87
CA ILE A 1012 32.17 -29.56 34.31
C ILE A 1012 32.20 -28.07 34.67
N TYR A 1013 31.22 -27.64 35.46
CA TYR A 1013 31.14 -26.31 36.07
C TYR A 1013 31.23 -26.48 37.59
N THR A 1014 32.29 -25.92 38.19
CA THR A 1014 32.55 -26.02 39.62
C THR A 1014 32.42 -24.64 40.28
N PRO A 1015 31.51 -24.47 41.26
CA PRO A 1015 31.36 -23.21 41.98
C PRO A 1015 32.45 -23.05 43.06
N PRO A 1016 32.77 -21.80 43.48
CA PRO A 1016 33.77 -21.55 44.53
C PRO A 1016 33.48 -22.24 45.87
N SER A 1017 32.19 -22.50 46.16
CA SER A 1017 31.71 -23.14 47.38
C SER A 1017 31.68 -24.67 47.33
N ALA A 1018 32.16 -25.29 46.24
CA ALA A 1018 32.08 -26.73 46.05
C ALA A 1018 32.88 -27.52 47.11
N THR A 1019 32.22 -28.50 47.74
CA THR A 1019 32.87 -29.52 48.58
C THR A 1019 32.96 -30.84 47.83
N SER A 1020 33.87 -31.74 48.22
CA SER A 1020 34.06 -33.05 47.59
C SER A 1020 32.87 -34.01 47.75
N SER A 1021 31.87 -33.65 48.58
CA SER A 1021 30.62 -34.39 48.80
C SER A 1021 29.38 -33.62 48.35
N GLY A 1022 29.55 -32.56 47.54
CA GLY A 1022 28.46 -31.68 47.12
C GLY A 1022 27.56 -32.27 46.04
N SER A 1023 26.35 -31.72 45.91
CA SER A 1023 25.35 -32.16 44.94
C SER A 1023 25.75 -31.88 43.49
N VAL A 1024 25.48 -32.83 42.61
CA VAL A 1024 25.84 -32.79 41.18
C VAL A 1024 24.60 -32.89 40.32
N ALA A 1025 24.54 -32.08 39.27
CA ALA A 1025 23.48 -32.14 38.29
C ALA A 1025 24.02 -32.28 36.86
N VAL A 1026 23.35 -33.10 36.05
CA VAL A 1026 23.69 -33.36 34.65
C VAL A 1026 22.77 -32.51 33.77
N PHE A 1027 23.34 -31.59 32.98
CA PHE A 1027 22.59 -30.73 32.06
C PHE A 1027 22.70 -31.25 30.63
N ILE A 1028 21.56 -31.43 29.96
CA ILE A 1028 21.47 -31.88 28.57
C ILE A 1028 20.87 -30.75 27.73
N HIS A 1029 21.62 -30.27 26.74
CA HIS A 1029 21.21 -29.14 25.91
C HIS A 1029 20.07 -29.50 24.94
N GLY A 1030 19.26 -28.48 24.61
CA GLY A 1030 18.19 -28.58 23.60
C GLY A 1030 18.72 -28.51 22.17
N GLY A 1031 17.87 -28.04 21.25
CA GLY A 1031 18.23 -27.88 19.82
C GLY A 1031 17.65 -28.94 18.89
N GLY A 1032 16.48 -29.52 19.24
CA GLY A 1032 15.76 -30.45 18.37
C GLY A 1032 16.57 -31.68 17.95
N TRP A 1033 17.49 -32.13 18.81
CA TRP A 1033 18.43 -33.25 18.60
C TRP A 1033 19.44 -33.10 17.44
N ILE A 1034 19.29 -32.08 16.59
CA ILE A 1034 20.16 -31.83 15.41
C ILE A 1034 21.20 -30.73 15.62
N MET A 1035 21.00 -29.88 16.63
CA MET A 1035 21.90 -28.77 16.97
C MET A 1035 22.00 -28.60 18.49
N GLY A 1036 22.88 -27.70 18.92
CA GLY A 1036 23.17 -27.46 20.33
C GLY A 1036 24.55 -27.96 20.75
N SER A 1037 25.07 -27.42 21.85
CA SER A 1037 26.30 -27.89 22.50
C SER A 1037 26.43 -27.27 23.89
N PRO A 1038 27.30 -27.82 24.76
CA PRO A 1038 27.68 -27.15 26.01
C PRO A 1038 28.23 -25.72 25.83
N ASN A 1039 28.73 -25.35 24.64
CA ASN A 1039 29.16 -23.97 24.38
C ASN A 1039 27.99 -22.99 24.29
N ILE A 1040 26.84 -23.43 23.75
CA ILE A 1040 25.64 -22.58 23.61
C ILE A 1040 24.98 -22.39 24.98
N GLU A 1041 25.02 -23.41 25.83
CA GLU A 1041 24.41 -23.40 27.17
C GLU A 1041 25.35 -22.91 28.28
N ASP A 1042 26.53 -22.37 27.92
CA ASP A 1042 27.58 -22.04 28.90
C ASP A 1042 27.12 -21.01 29.93
N ALA A 1043 26.42 -19.97 29.47
CA ALA A 1043 25.88 -18.93 30.35
C ALA A 1043 24.83 -19.50 31.32
N THR A 1044 23.92 -20.35 30.83
CA THR A 1044 22.88 -21.02 31.62
C THR A 1044 23.53 -21.91 32.69
N CYS A 1045 24.49 -22.76 32.29
CA CYS A 1045 25.15 -23.69 33.19
C CYS A 1045 25.96 -22.96 34.27
N ARG A 1046 26.69 -21.89 33.93
CA ARG A 1046 27.39 -21.04 34.92
C ARG A 1046 26.42 -20.40 35.90
N ARG A 1047 25.28 -19.89 35.41
CA ARG A 1047 24.28 -19.25 36.26
C ARG A 1047 23.65 -20.26 37.22
N ILE A 1048 23.27 -21.43 36.74
CA ILE A 1048 22.75 -22.53 37.57
C ILE A 1048 23.79 -22.94 38.62
N CYS A 1049 25.03 -23.20 38.19
CA CYS A 1049 26.14 -23.58 39.06
C CYS A 1049 26.37 -22.56 40.18
N ARG A 1050 26.41 -21.27 39.85
CA ARG A 1050 26.61 -20.19 40.82
C ARG A 1050 25.44 -20.05 41.81
N CYS A 1051 24.21 -20.04 41.31
CA CYS A 1051 23.03 -19.73 42.12
C CYS A 1051 22.55 -20.91 42.97
N SER A 1052 22.73 -22.15 42.48
CA SER A 1052 22.40 -23.36 43.25
C SER A 1052 23.55 -23.83 44.15
N GLY A 1053 24.80 -23.47 43.84
CA GLY A 1053 25.97 -24.04 44.50
C GLY A 1053 26.28 -25.49 44.10
N MET A 1054 25.51 -26.08 43.18
CA MET A 1054 25.73 -27.44 42.66
C MET A 1054 26.84 -27.46 41.60
N MET A 1055 27.57 -28.57 41.52
CA MET A 1055 28.40 -28.84 40.35
C MET A 1055 27.48 -29.22 39.17
N VAL A 1056 27.71 -28.63 38.00
CA VAL A 1056 26.93 -28.93 36.79
C VAL A 1056 27.82 -29.64 35.79
N VAL A 1057 27.35 -30.76 35.24
CA VAL A 1057 28.02 -31.51 34.16
C VAL A 1057 27.16 -31.39 32.91
N SER A 1058 27.57 -30.55 31.96
CA SER A 1058 26.86 -30.34 30.71
C SER A 1058 27.34 -31.34 29.64
N VAL A 1059 26.41 -32.03 28.99
CA VAL A 1059 26.71 -33.14 28.06
C VAL A 1059 26.72 -32.66 26.62
N GLY A 1060 27.83 -32.88 25.90
CA GLY A 1060 27.93 -32.77 24.45
C GLY A 1060 27.70 -34.12 23.78
N TYR A 1061 26.45 -34.43 23.46
CA TYR A 1061 26.05 -35.67 22.79
C TYR A 1061 26.11 -35.55 21.26
N ARG A 1062 26.14 -36.69 20.56
CA ARG A 1062 26.16 -36.74 19.10
C ARG A 1062 24.79 -36.43 18.50
N LEU A 1063 24.78 -35.60 17.45
CA LEU A 1063 23.58 -34.99 16.88
C LEU A 1063 23.06 -35.71 15.62
N ALA A 1064 21.74 -35.70 15.45
CA ALA A 1064 21.06 -36.07 14.22
C ALA A 1064 21.27 -35.01 13.12
N PRO A 1065 21.04 -35.32 11.83
CA PRO A 1065 20.64 -36.63 11.28
C PRO A 1065 21.82 -37.62 11.18
N LYS A 1066 23.06 -37.19 11.43
CA LYS A 1066 24.24 -38.06 11.32
C LYS A 1066 24.20 -39.21 12.32
N PHE A 1067 23.70 -38.95 13.54
CA PHE A 1067 23.56 -39.92 14.61
C PHE A 1067 22.11 -39.93 15.11
N GLN A 1068 21.25 -40.70 14.43
CA GLN A 1068 19.83 -40.85 14.75
C GLN A 1068 19.61 -41.51 16.12
N PHE A 1069 18.36 -41.48 16.59
CA PHE A 1069 17.92 -42.20 17.78
C PHE A 1069 18.35 -43.69 17.74
N PRO A 1070 18.82 -44.29 18.86
CA PRO A 1070 18.94 -43.76 20.21
C PRO A 1070 20.35 -43.22 20.56
N THR A 1071 21.16 -42.83 19.58
CA THR A 1071 22.60 -42.53 19.81
C THR A 1071 22.82 -41.44 20.85
N GLY A 1072 22.16 -40.28 20.70
CA GLY A 1072 22.27 -39.18 21.65
C GLY A 1072 21.82 -39.56 23.07
N LEU A 1073 20.74 -40.35 23.18
CA LEU A 1073 20.25 -40.85 24.48
C LEU A 1073 21.29 -41.74 25.16
N ASN A 1074 21.93 -42.65 24.43
CA ASN A 1074 22.97 -43.52 24.97
C ASN A 1074 24.21 -42.74 25.42
N ASP A 1075 24.57 -41.69 24.68
CA ASP A 1075 25.67 -40.78 25.08
C ASP A 1075 25.33 -40.06 26.40
N CYS A 1076 24.10 -39.59 26.57
CA CYS A 1076 23.64 -38.97 27.82
C CYS A 1076 23.59 -39.94 29.00
N VAL A 1077 23.19 -41.21 28.80
CA VAL A 1077 23.26 -42.25 29.83
C VAL A 1077 24.71 -42.50 30.25
N ARG A 1078 25.62 -42.62 29.27
CA ARG A 1078 27.05 -42.83 29.54
C ARG A 1078 27.64 -41.68 30.34
N ALA A 1079 27.35 -40.44 29.94
CA ALA A 1079 27.80 -39.25 30.66
C ALA A 1079 27.28 -39.24 32.10
N THR A 1080 26.00 -39.57 32.31
CA THR A 1080 25.38 -39.60 33.64
C THR A 1080 26.02 -40.66 34.55
N LEU A 1081 26.24 -41.88 34.05
CA LEU A 1081 26.92 -42.94 34.80
C LEU A 1081 28.37 -42.59 35.11
N TRP A 1082 29.06 -41.96 34.15
CA TRP A 1082 30.41 -41.44 34.38
C TRP A 1082 30.42 -40.37 35.46
N THR A 1083 29.46 -39.43 35.46
CA THR A 1083 29.33 -38.39 36.49
C THR A 1083 29.16 -38.99 37.88
N LEU A 1084 28.28 -39.97 38.04
CA LEU A 1084 28.07 -40.69 39.31
C LEU A 1084 29.38 -41.30 39.83
N GLY A 1085 30.14 -41.97 38.95
CA GLY A 1085 31.42 -42.58 39.31
C GLY A 1085 32.54 -41.58 39.57
N HIS A 1086 32.69 -40.57 38.71
CA HIS A 1086 33.78 -39.59 38.76
C HIS A 1086 33.73 -38.74 40.04
N PHE A 1087 32.54 -38.30 40.45
CA PHE A 1087 32.38 -37.53 41.68
C PHE A 1087 32.03 -38.39 42.90
N SER A 1088 31.88 -39.71 42.74
CA SER A 1088 31.51 -40.65 43.81
C SER A 1088 30.23 -40.23 44.58
N VAL A 1089 29.26 -39.63 43.87
CA VAL A 1089 28.00 -39.15 44.45
C VAL A 1089 26.94 -40.25 44.46
N SER A 1090 26.06 -40.23 45.46
CA SER A 1090 25.01 -41.24 45.63
C SER A 1090 23.92 -41.15 44.58
N ALA A 1091 23.54 -39.94 44.15
CA ALA A 1091 22.53 -39.65 43.15
C ALA A 1091 22.77 -38.27 42.49
N VAL A 1092 22.18 -38.05 41.31
CA VAL A 1092 22.27 -36.79 40.56
C VAL A 1092 20.89 -36.24 40.19
N VAL A 1093 20.79 -34.92 40.00
CA VAL A 1093 19.65 -34.29 39.32
C VAL A 1093 19.91 -34.32 37.81
N ILE A 1094 18.94 -34.77 37.02
CA ILE A 1094 19.06 -34.80 35.55
C ILE A 1094 18.20 -33.68 34.99
N MET A 1095 18.79 -32.79 34.22
CA MET A 1095 18.10 -31.61 33.70
C MET A 1095 18.32 -31.43 32.20
N GLY A 1096 17.35 -30.83 31.54
CA GLY A 1096 17.49 -30.41 30.16
C GLY A 1096 16.34 -29.51 29.72
N GLY A 1097 16.48 -28.96 28.51
CA GLY A 1097 15.38 -28.21 27.89
C GLY A 1097 15.13 -28.63 26.45
N SER A 1098 13.87 -28.49 26.00
CA SER A 1098 13.42 -28.94 24.68
C SER A 1098 13.77 -30.42 24.45
N ALA A 1099 14.44 -30.74 23.34
CA ALA A 1099 15.02 -32.05 23.05
C ALA A 1099 15.93 -32.60 24.18
N GLY A 1100 16.64 -31.74 24.91
CA GLY A 1100 17.45 -32.14 26.05
C GLY A 1100 16.61 -32.59 27.25
N ALA A 1101 15.41 -32.02 27.44
CA ALA A 1101 14.47 -32.46 28.45
C ALA A 1101 13.84 -33.82 28.10
N ASN A 1102 13.59 -34.08 26.81
CA ASN A 1102 13.23 -35.40 26.32
C ASN A 1102 14.30 -36.44 26.70
N LEU A 1103 15.57 -36.14 26.40
CA LEU A 1103 16.70 -36.99 26.77
C LEU A 1103 16.85 -37.13 28.30
N ALA A 1104 16.60 -36.08 29.08
CA ALA A 1104 16.66 -36.14 30.55
C ALA A 1104 15.65 -37.14 31.12
N PHE A 1105 14.39 -37.11 30.65
CA PHE A 1105 13.41 -38.13 30.99
C PHE A 1105 13.86 -39.52 30.53
N GLY A 1106 14.33 -39.65 29.29
CA GLY A 1106 14.80 -40.92 28.73
C GLY A 1106 15.96 -41.53 29.53
N VAL A 1107 16.93 -40.72 29.99
CA VAL A 1107 18.04 -41.17 30.85
C VAL A 1107 17.50 -41.63 32.20
N ALA A 1108 16.67 -40.81 32.87
CA ALA A 1108 16.10 -41.16 34.17
C ALA A 1108 15.33 -42.49 34.12
N LEU A 1109 14.48 -42.67 33.10
CA LEU A 1109 13.70 -43.88 32.91
C LEU A 1109 14.55 -45.09 32.52
N LYS A 1110 15.63 -44.91 31.74
CA LYS A 1110 16.61 -45.98 31.50
C LYS A 1110 17.33 -46.41 32.78
N LEU A 1111 17.68 -45.47 33.66
CA LEU A 1111 18.27 -45.79 34.97
C LEU A 1111 17.27 -46.52 35.86
N VAL A 1112 16.00 -46.11 35.89
CA VAL A 1112 14.92 -46.83 36.58
C VAL A 1112 14.76 -48.26 36.07
N ASP A 1113 14.74 -48.44 34.75
CA ASP A 1113 14.66 -49.77 34.11
C ASP A 1113 15.89 -50.64 34.40
N ALA A 1114 17.06 -50.02 34.55
CA ALA A 1114 18.30 -50.71 34.93
C ALA A 1114 18.42 -50.99 36.45
N GLY A 1115 17.39 -50.67 37.26
CA GLY A 1115 17.44 -50.84 38.71
C GLY A 1115 18.28 -49.78 39.45
N LEU A 1116 18.64 -48.69 38.77
CA LEU A 1116 19.43 -47.57 39.27
C LEU A 1116 18.58 -46.33 39.55
N GLY A 1117 17.26 -46.46 39.72
CA GLY A 1117 16.36 -45.33 39.99
C GLY A 1117 16.76 -44.50 41.22
N GLU A 1118 17.32 -45.16 42.26
CA GLU A 1118 17.86 -44.49 43.45
C GLU A 1118 19.04 -43.53 43.15
N LYS A 1119 19.66 -43.67 41.98
CA LYS A 1119 20.73 -42.77 41.51
C LYS A 1119 20.20 -41.46 40.88
N VAL A 1120 18.88 -41.30 40.77
CA VAL A 1120 18.23 -40.10 40.22
C VAL A 1120 17.47 -39.39 41.33
N LYS A 1121 17.93 -38.19 41.71
CA LYS A 1121 17.23 -37.35 42.70
C LYS A 1121 15.92 -36.79 42.15
N GLY A 1122 15.94 -36.40 40.88
CA GLY A 1122 14.76 -35.94 40.14
C GLY A 1122 15.09 -35.45 38.75
N VAL A 1123 14.06 -35.13 37.98
CA VAL A 1123 14.14 -34.66 36.59
C VAL A 1123 13.68 -33.21 36.50
N LEU A 1124 14.49 -32.36 35.87
CA LEU A 1124 14.15 -30.98 35.55
C LEU A 1124 13.97 -30.84 34.04
N ALA A 1125 12.76 -30.54 33.61
CA ALA A 1125 12.38 -30.54 32.21
C ALA A 1125 11.82 -29.16 31.78
N LEU A 1126 12.61 -28.43 31.01
CA LEU A 1126 12.21 -27.12 30.47
C LEU A 1126 11.58 -27.29 29.09
N VAL A 1127 10.30 -26.93 28.91
CA VAL A 1127 9.56 -27.03 27.63
C VAL A 1127 9.81 -28.35 26.87
N PRO A 1128 9.54 -29.52 27.49
CA PRO A 1128 9.96 -30.82 26.94
C PRO A 1128 9.11 -31.30 25.77
N ALA A 1129 9.75 -32.06 24.87
CA ALA A 1129 9.05 -33.03 24.04
C ALA A 1129 8.91 -34.35 24.80
N THR A 1130 7.71 -34.88 24.91
CA THR A 1130 7.36 -36.01 25.78
C THR A 1130 6.66 -37.16 25.06
N VAL A 1131 6.07 -36.88 23.91
CA VAL A 1131 5.39 -37.88 23.09
C VAL A 1131 5.54 -37.54 21.60
N HIS A 1132 5.72 -38.56 20.76
CA HIS A 1132 5.63 -38.39 19.32
C HIS A 1132 4.17 -38.04 18.93
N PRO A 1133 3.90 -37.08 18.03
CA PRO A 1133 2.54 -36.73 17.61
C PRO A 1133 1.69 -37.94 17.19
N ASP A 1134 2.27 -38.87 16.43
CA ASP A 1134 1.57 -40.09 15.99
C ASP A 1134 1.28 -41.11 17.12
N ALA A 1135 1.94 -40.97 18.28
CA ALA A 1135 1.81 -41.88 19.41
C ALA A 1135 0.98 -41.30 20.57
N VAL A 1136 0.36 -40.14 20.37
CA VAL A 1136 -0.56 -39.55 21.36
C VAL A 1136 -1.76 -40.49 21.57
N PRO A 1137 -2.05 -40.90 22.84
CA PRO A 1137 -3.19 -41.74 23.17
C PRO A 1137 -4.51 -41.18 22.62
N ALA A 1138 -5.38 -42.05 22.09
CA ALA A 1138 -6.59 -41.64 21.38
C ALA A 1138 -7.52 -40.75 22.21
N ASP A 1139 -7.62 -41.02 23.52
CA ASP A 1139 -8.40 -40.26 24.50
C ASP A 1139 -7.79 -38.89 24.85
N LYS A 1140 -6.53 -38.63 24.45
CA LYS A 1140 -5.80 -37.39 24.71
C LYS A 1140 -5.55 -36.54 23.45
N ARG A 1141 -5.93 -37.03 22.25
CA ARG A 1141 -5.70 -36.33 20.97
C ARG A 1141 -6.38 -34.96 20.91
N ASP A 1142 -7.59 -34.83 21.44
CA ASP A 1142 -8.33 -33.55 21.46
C ASP A 1142 -7.65 -32.48 22.33
N GLN A 1143 -6.75 -32.90 23.23
CA GLN A 1143 -5.98 -32.02 24.11
C GLN A 1143 -4.62 -31.64 23.50
N TYR A 1144 -4.19 -32.32 22.43
CA TYR A 1144 -2.87 -32.16 21.80
C TYR A 1144 -2.97 -31.31 20.53
N THR A 1145 -3.13 -30.02 20.72
CA THR A 1145 -3.49 -29.06 19.66
C THR A 1145 -2.40 -28.02 19.39
N ALA A 1146 -1.47 -27.82 20.34
CA ALA A 1146 -0.47 -26.77 20.35
C ALA A 1146 0.42 -26.76 19.10
N MET A 1147 0.80 -27.92 18.55
CA MET A 1147 1.59 -27.99 17.33
C MET A 1147 0.88 -27.34 16.13
N HIS A 1148 -0.45 -27.38 16.07
CA HIS A 1148 -1.24 -26.73 15.03
C HIS A 1148 -1.68 -25.31 15.41
N GLU A 1149 -2.07 -25.08 16.66
CA GLU A 1149 -2.45 -23.74 17.15
C GLU A 1149 -1.30 -22.75 17.08
N ASN A 1150 -0.09 -23.20 17.44
CA ASN A 1150 1.14 -22.41 17.48
C ASN A 1150 2.06 -22.69 16.28
N ALA A 1151 1.53 -23.33 15.23
CA ALA A 1151 2.31 -23.78 14.06
C ALA A 1151 3.23 -22.71 13.47
N ASN A 1152 2.82 -21.43 13.51
CA ASN A 1152 3.62 -20.29 13.03
C ASN A 1152 3.75 -19.17 14.07
N ASN A 1153 3.51 -19.47 15.35
CA ASN A 1153 3.46 -18.48 16.42
C ASN A 1153 4.54 -18.73 17.48
N THR A 1154 5.61 -19.45 17.15
CA THR A 1154 6.67 -19.78 18.12
C THR A 1154 8.01 -20.03 17.44
N VAL A 1155 9.09 -20.02 18.22
CA VAL A 1155 10.46 -20.19 17.69
C VAL A 1155 10.60 -21.49 16.91
N ASN A 1156 10.14 -22.61 17.48
CA ASN A 1156 10.04 -23.92 16.83
C ASN A 1156 8.67 -24.11 16.16
N THR A 1157 8.55 -23.69 14.90
CA THR A 1157 7.31 -23.85 14.11
C THR A 1157 6.94 -25.32 13.90
N LEU A 1158 5.72 -25.58 13.41
CA LEU A 1158 5.30 -26.94 13.03
C LEU A 1158 6.28 -27.56 12.02
N ALA A 1159 6.67 -26.80 10.99
CA ALA A 1159 7.63 -27.26 9.99
C ALA A 1159 9.00 -27.62 10.60
N ALA A 1160 9.45 -26.85 11.59
CA ALA A 1160 10.68 -27.16 12.31
C ALA A 1160 10.53 -28.43 13.17
N MET A 1161 9.41 -28.60 13.86
CA MET A 1161 9.12 -29.81 14.65
C MET A 1161 9.07 -31.06 13.78
N ASP A 1162 8.39 -31.01 12.64
CA ASP A 1162 8.35 -32.12 11.67
C ASP A 1162 9.77 -32.48 11.21
N CYS A 1163 10.59 -31.47 10.88
CA CYS A 1163 11.97 -31.69 10.47
C CYS A 1163 12.85 -32.25 11.60
N PHE A 1164 12.69 -31.79 12.85
CA PHE A 1164 13.41 -32.33 13.99
C PHE A 1164 13.07 -33.81 14.23
N LEU A 1165 11.79 -34.16 14.17
CA LEU A 1165 11.31 -35.53 14.36
C LEU A 1165 11.82 -36.45 13.24
N GLU A 1166 11.73 -36.01 11.98
CA GLU A 1166 12.22 -36.75 10.82
C GLU A 1166 13.74 -36.97 10.89
N ALA A 1167 14.50 -35.92 11.23
CA ALA A 1167 15.95 -36.02 11.33
C ALA A 1167 16.40 -36.92 12.50
N TYR A 1168 15.71 -36.85 13.64
CA TYR A 1168 16.01 -37.68 14.80
C TYR A 1168 15.62 -39.14 14.61
N ALA A 1169 14.56 -39.40 13.83
CA ALA A 1169 14.09 -40.71 13.39
C ALA A 1169 13.83 -41.69 14.55
N ALA A 1170 13.24 -41.21 15.65
CA ALA A 1170 12.79 -42.07 16.73
C ALA A 1170 11.47 -42.78 16.35
N PRO A 1171 11.31 -44.09 16.64
CA PRO A 1171 10.01 -44.75 16.48
C PRO A 1171 8.95 -44.06 17.34
N PRO A 1172 7.75 -43.75 16.79
CA PRO A 1172 6.73 -43.01 17.53
C PRO A 1172 6.35 -43.63 18.88
N ASP A 1173 6.30 -44.95 18.96
CA ASP A 1173 5.91 -45.73 20.14
C ASP A 1173 7.10 -46.13 21.04
N ASP A 1174 8.34 -45.72 20.73
CA ASP A 1174 9.48 -46.02 21.59
C ASP A 1174 9.32 -45.34 22.95
N LYS A 1175 9.31 -46.13 24.02
CA LYS A 1175 9.07 -45.66 25.39
C LYS A 1175 10.13 -44.71 25.96
N TYR A 1176 11.32 -44.63 25.36
CA TYR A 1176 12.39 -43.71 25.79
C TYR A 1176 12.44 -42.43 24.95
N PHE A 1177 11.76 -42.39 23.80
CA PHE A 1177 11.47 -41.16 23.08
C PHE A 1177 10.11 -40.58 23.52
N SER A 1178 9.04 -41.35 23.34
CA SER A 1178 7.69 -41.06 23.81
C SER A 1178 7.56 -41.41 25.30
N VAL A 1179 8.34 -40.73 26.13
CA VAL A 1179 8.45 -40.95 27.57
C VAL A 1179 7.13 -40.84 28.32
N LEU A 1180 6.14 -40.12 27.78
CA LEU A 1180 4.75 -40.09 28.28
C LEU A 1180 4.12 -41.49 28.36
N LEU A 1181 4.54 -42.40 27.48
CA LEU A 1181 4.02 -43.77 27.38
C LEU A 1181 4.78 -44.76 28.28
N HIS A 1182 5.80 -44.31 29.02
CA HIS A 1182 6.64 -45.22 29.78
C HIS A 1182 5.87 -45.84 30.96
N PRO A 1183 5.84 -47.19 31.10
CA PRO A 1183 4.99 -47.85 32.10
C PRO A 1183 5.41 -47.57 33.56
N ARG A 1184 6.63 -47.08 33.75
CA ARG A 1184 7.26 -46.82 35.05
C ARG A 1184 7.43 -45.32 35.36
N LEU A 1185 6.59 -44.44 34.80
CA LEU A 1185 6.60 -43.01 35.16
C LEU A 1185 6.46 -42.79 36.67
N ARG A 1186 5.64 -43.61 37.36
CA ARG A 1186 5.44 -43.58 38.81
C ARG A 1186 6.71 -43.78 39.65
N ASP A 1187 7.76 -44.35 39.06
CA ASP A 1187 9.02 -44.66 39.74
C ASP A 1187 10.02 -43.49 39.68
N LEU A 1188 9.66 -42.39 39.00
CA LEU A 1188 10.40 -41.13 39.09
C LEU A 1188 10.18 -40.50 40.46
N LYS A 1189 11.25 -40.00 41.09
CA LYS A 1189 11.20 -39.47 42.46
C LYS A 1189 10.57 -38.08 42.58
N LYS A 1190 11.06 -37.13 41.78
CA LYS A 1190 10.63 -35.72 41.77
C LYS A 1190 10.77 -35.19 40.34
N VAL A 1191 9.82 -34.38 39.89
CA VAL A 1191 9.87 -33.72 38.58
C VAL A 1191 9.59 -32.23 38.72
N TYR A 1192 10.39 -31.41 38.04
CA TYR A 1192 10.07 -30.00 37.77
C TYR A 1192 9.82 -29.82 36.27
N LEU A 1193 8.71 -29.17 35.92
CA LEU A 1193 8.25 -29.05 34.55
C LEU A 1193 7.89 -27.60 34.20
N VAL A 1194 8.38 -27.11 33.06
CA VAL A 1194 8.07 -25.75 32.58
C VAL A 1194 7.30 -25.79 31.27
N GLU A 1195 6.21 -25.02 31.21
CA GLU A 1195 5.41 -24.77 30.01
C GLU A 1195 5.56 -23.33 29.51
N CYS A 1196 5.68 -23.16 28.19
CA CYS A 1196 5.49 -21.90 27.49
C CYS A 1196 4.13 -21.89 26.74
N GLY A 1197 3.30 -20.88 26.99
CA GLY A 1197 1.89 -20.88 26.53
C GLY A 1197 1.69 -20.73 25.02
N THR A 1198 2.67 -20.18 24.31
CA THR A 1198 2.70 -20.09 22.84
C THR A 1198 3.74 -21.03 22.23
N ASP A 1199 4.09 -22.13 22.90
CA ASP A 1199 5.02 -23.15 22.39
C ASP A 1199 4.27 -24.23 21.59
N THR A 1200 4.92 -24.86 20.60
CA THR A 1200 4.40 -26.06 19.94
C THR A 1200 4.44 -27.27 20.88
N LEU A 1201 5.35 -27.27 21.87
CA LEU A 1201 5.48 -28.30 22.91
C LEU A 1201 4.63 -28.02 24.17
N ARG A 1202 3.73 -27.03 24.11
CA ARG A 1202 2.87 -26.67 25.26
C ARG A 1202 2.08 -27.87 25.78
N ASP A 1203 1.47 -28.63 24.86
CA ASP A 1203 0.60 -29.73 25.24
C ASP A 1203 1.39 -30.97 25.67
N ASP A 1204 2.64 -31.15 25.23
CA ASP A 1204 3.57 -32.15 25.80
C ASP A 1204 3.77 -31.94 27.31
N ALA A 1205 4.07 -30.70 27.71
CA ALA A 1205 4.22 -30.38 29.12
C ALA A 1205 2.92 -30.63 29.90
N ARG A 1206 1.75 -30.27 29.36
CA ARG A 1206 0.46 -30.47 30.03
C ARG A 1206 0.11 -31.94 30.19
N LEU A 1207 0.25 -32.73 29.13
CA LEU A 1207 -0.05 -34.16 29.17
C LEU A 1207 0.90 -34.90 30.13
N MET A 1208 2.19 -34.55 30.14
CA MET A 1208 3.14 -35.12 31.09
C MET A 1208 2.85 -34.70 32.53
N ARG A 1209 2.51 -33.42 32.78
CA ARG A 1209 2.06 -32.95 34.10
C ARG A 1209 0.90 -33.80 34.62
N ASP A 1210 -0.09 -34.03 33.77
CA ASP A 1210 -1.29 -34.77 34.15
C ASP A 1210 -0.95 -36.25 34.41
N ALA A 1211 -0.14 -36.89 33.55
CA ALA A 1211 0.31 -38.27 33.74
C ALA A 1211 1.14 -38.47 35.02
N LEU A 1212 2.04 -37.54 35.36
CA LEU A 1212 2.84 -37.58 36.58
C LEU A 1212 1.97 -37.41 37.84
N LYS A 1213 1.01 -36.47 37.78
CA LYS A 1213 0.06 -36.24 38.87
C LYS A 1213 -0.84 -37.45 39.10
N GLU A 1214 -1.35 -38.07 38.04
CA GLU A 1214 -2.11 -39.33 38.08
C GLU A 1214 -1.27 -40.48 38.66
N SER A 1215 0.02 -40.50 38.37
CA SER A 1215 0.96 -41.52 38.86
C SER A 1215 1.45 -41.27 40.30
N GLY A 1216 1.07 -40.16 40.93
CA GLY A 1216 1.48 -39.81 42.29
C GLY A 1216 2.92 -39.34 42.43
N VAL A 1217 3.57 -38.92 41.34
CA VAL A 1217 4.94 -38.41 41.35
C VAL A 1217 4.95 -36.98 41.89
N PRO A 1218 5.77 -36.65 42.91
CA PRO A 1218 5.99 -35.28 43.35
C PRO A 1218 6.38 -34.35 42.19
N LEU A 1219 5.61 -33.29 41.98
CA LEU A 1219 5.71 -32.41 40.82
C LEU A 1219 5.68 -30.93 41.21
N MET A 1220 6.68 -30.17 40.76
CA MET A 1220 6.60 -28.71 40.62
C MET A 1220 6.33 -28.37 39.14
N TYR A 1221 5.48 -27.40 38.87
CA TYR A 1221 5.10 -27.04 37.52
C TYR A 1221 4.85 -25.54 37.40
N ASP A 1222 5.54 -24.91 36.44
CA ASP A 1222 5.41 -23.48 36.14
C ASP A 1222 5.02 -23.28 34.68
N ALA A 1223 4.03 -22.41 34.46
CA ALA A 1223 3.52 -22.07 33.13
C ALA A 1223 3.68 -20.57 32.87
N TYR A 1224 4.11 -20.23 31.66
CA TYR A 1224 4.32 -18.86 31.22
C TYR A 1224 3.37 -18.52 30.05
N PRO A 1225 2.15 -18.03 30.33
CA PRO A 1225 1.15 -17.72 29.30
C PRO A 1225 1.65 -16.68 28.30
N GLY A 1226 1.42 -16.94 27.02
CA GLY A 1226 1.80 -16.04 25.93
C GLY A 1226 3.31 -15.95 25.65
N TYR A 1227 4.17 -16.69 26.36
CA TYR A 1227 5.59 -16.74 26.02
C TYR A 1227 5.89 -17.94 25.11
N PRO A 1228 6.76 -17.76 24.09
CA PRO A 1228 7.12 -18.84 23.19
C PRO A 1228 8.28 -19.68 23.73
N HIS A 1229 8.70 -20.66 22.94
CA HIS A 1229 9.79 -21.55 23.25
C HIS A 1229 11.05 -20.79 23.70
N TYR A 1230 11.57 -21.13 24.88
CA TYR A 1230 12.83 -20.61 25.42
C TYR A 1230 12.90 -19.08 25.66
N PHE A 1231 11.77 -18.41 25.95
CA PHE A 1231 11.74 -16.94 26.05
C PHE A 1231 12.75 -16.31 27.05
N TRP A 1232 13.14 -17.02 28.10
CA TRP A 1232 14.09 -16.54 29.13
C TRP A 1232 15.55 -16.49 28.63
N SER A 1233 15.84 -17.07 27.46
CA SER A 1233 17.19 -17.10 26.89
C SER A 1233 17.58 -15.78 26.19
N TYR A 1234 16.63 -14.88 25.97
CA TYR A 1234 16.83 -13.64 25.23
C TYR A 1234 17.21 -12.47 26.16
N PRO A 1235 18.35 -11.79 25.92
CA PRO A 1235 18.93 -10.80 26.85
C PRO A 1235 18.29 -9.40 26.75
N SER A 1236 16.98 -9.31 26.53
CA SER A 1236 16.27 -8.04 26.38
C SER A 1236 15.81 -7.48 27.74
N PRO A 1237 16.01 -6.17 28.00
CA PRO A 1237 15.45 -5.51 29.17
C PRO A 1237 13.92 -5.62 29.27
N VAL A 1238 13.21 -5.68 28.15
CA VAL A 1238 11.74 -5.79 28.15
C VAL A 1238 11.25 -7.18 28.59
N LEU A 1239 12.12 -8.19 28.53
CA LEU A 1239 11.87 -9.55 29.01
C LEU A 1239 12.44 -9.79 30.41
N ALA A 1240 13.09 -8.81 31.03
CA ALA A 1240 13.85 -8.99 32.25
C ALA A 1240 12.98 -9.53 33.40
N GLU A 1241 11.82 -8.92 33.64
CA GLU A 1241 10.91 -9.32 34.72
C GLU A 1241 10.46 -10.79 34.58
N ALA A 1242 9.96 -11.17 33.39
CA ALA A 1242 9.52 -12.54 33.13
C ALA A 1242 10.68 -13.54 33.17
N SER A 1243 11.86 -13.13 32.69
CA SER A 1243 13.06 -13.97 32.75
C SER A 1243 13.54 -14.14 34.19
N GLU A 1244 13.54 -13.10 35.00
CA GLU A 1244 13.92 -13.15 36.42
C GLU A 1244 12.98 -14.05 37.20
N SER A 1245 11.66 -13.91 37.01
CA SER A 1245 10.66 -14.81 37.59
C SER A 1245 10.92 -16.28 37.21
N PHE A 1246 11.24 -16.56 35.94
CA PHE A 1246 11.66 -17.90 35.52
C PHE A 1246 12.89 -18.40 36.28
N HIS A 1247 13.93 -17.57 36.40
CA HIS A 1247 15.16 -17.96 37.08
C HIS A 1247 14.93 -18.21 38.58
N GLU A 1248 14.11 -17.40 39.24
CA GLU A 1248 13.74 -17.59 40.65
C GLU A 1248 13.05 -18.95 40.87
N ASN A 1249 12.04 -19.25 40.06
CA ASN A 1249 11.33 -20.52 40.10
C ASN A 1249 12.27 -21.71 39.81
N LEU A 1250 13.15 -21.56 38.81
CA LEU A 1250 14.17 -22.56 38.47
C LEU A 1250 15.08 -22.88 39.67
N PHE A 1251 15.56 -21.87 40.40
CA PHE A 1251 16.45 -22.10 41.54
C PHE A 1251 15.73 -22.69 42.74
N GLN A 1252 14.47 -22.29 42.99
CA GLN A 1252 13.64 -22.93 44.01
C GLN A 1252 13.41 -24.41 43.70
N ALA A 1253 13.10 -24.73 42.45
CA ALA A 1253 12.91 -26.11 42.01
C ALA A 1253 14.19 -26.94 42.12
N LEU A 1254 15.36 -26.38 41.77
CA LEU A 1254 16.65 -27.05 41.95
C LEU A 1254 16.93 -27.37 43.43
N ALA A 1255 16.68 -26.42 44.33
CA ALA A 1255 16.82 -26.67 45.78
C ALA A 1255 15.86 -27.78 46.26
N TRP A 1256 14.63 -27.81 45.76
CA TRP A 1256 13.64 -28.84 46.09
C TRP A 1256 14.01 -30.23 45.54
N LEU A 1257 14.54 -30.29 44.32
CA LEU A 1257 15.02 -31.52 43.70
C LEU A 1257 16.24 -32.08 44.43
N ASP A 1258 17.08 -31.22 45.01
CA ASP A 1258 18.32 -31.64 45.66
C ASP A 1258 18.15 -32.12 47.12
N GLN A 1259 17.07 -31.71 47.78
CA GLN A 1259 16.69 -32.19 49.12
C GLN A 1259 16.50 -33.72 49.14
N GLU A 1260 17.10 -34.38 50.14
CA GLU A 1260 17.02 -35.83 50.35
C GLU A 1260 15.59 -36.36 50.54
#